data_AF-A0A358HNS7-F1
#
_entry.id   AF-A0A358HNS7-F1
#
_cell.length_a   1.000
_cell.length_b   1.000
_cell.length_c   1.000
_cell.angle_alpha   90.00
_cell.angle_beta   90.00
_cell.angle_gamma   90.00
#
_symmetry.space_group_name_H-M   'P 1'
#
loop_
_entity.id
_entity.type
_entity.pdbx_description
1 polymer ?
#
loop_
_entity_poly.entity_id
_entity_poly.type
_entity_poly.pdbx_seq_one_letter_code
_entity_poly.pdbx_strand_id
1 'polypeptide(L)'
;MTSTQSNAVILRNAMPADIDGLCALETANFTSDGITRASFVRFLRRSSARLLVADAGDGEHPNVVGYGLLLLRENSITARIYSLAISKDWRGIGLGTQLLAGMENLAIEAGCLRIRLEVRIENDTARGLYERHGYQKVSDLPGYYEDGADGIRLQHDLYDVIAEKSPAVSTGAPLILVDRLSDIPFAVSGARVMRVRDYLALDHGVRNRRVINLCRSYEYLSRGYYCSLLAAARAERVIPEADVLLDLNWKRLQKAARNDLGPQITEALTKPGDHPTYVDVYFGRSTDKRFRHIAQRAFDQFRCPILRLHLNNKDGKASLREIEAPSLSQLNSGHMTAFEAALRAYLRGRVRKQGNVTQPTALVAILHDPDEVMPPSDKDALALFIQAAADLGARAELITAKDFHHLSEFDALLIRETTALDHHTYRFAKRAVKEGIPVIDDPDSMLRCTNKVYLAELLRTHRIPAPKSAIFDKRRIGEIGQQFSFPSVLKVPDGCFSRGVRKVKSPEHLAEVASDMFKNSELLVIQEYVETTFDWRIGVLGGEAIFASRYFMAPGHWQIVKHEDDGKSYEEGGFETVAIEDAPEDIVTTALAAARLMGDGLYGVDMKETPNGPMVIEVNDNPNIDGGVEDAVLGMELYRRIIAHLLGKIARP
;
A
#
# COMPACT_ATOMS: atom_id res chain seq x y z
N MET A 1 32.15 25.72 19.82
CA MET A 1 31.21 25.00 20.69
C MET A 1 30.82 23.72 19.97
N THR A 2 31.06 22.61 20.64
CA THR A 2 31.18 21.25 20.11
C THR A 2 29.92 20.75 19.41
N SER A 3 30.12 20.14 18.23
CA SER A 3 29.11 19.41 17.48
C SER A 3 28.74 18.12 18.23
N THR A 4 27.56 18.06 18.84
CA THR A 4 27.00 16.79 19.32
C THR A 4 26.46 16.00 18.13
N GLN A 5 27.29 15.09 17.61
CA GLN A 5 26.82 13.94 16.82
C GLN A 5 25.81 13.17 17.70
N SER A 6 24.55 13.10 17.28
CA SER A 6 23.54 12.28 17.95
C SER A 6 23.74 10.82 17.51
N ASN A 7 24.55 10.07 18.23
CA ASN A 7 24.66 8.62 18.00
C ASN A 7 23.31 7.95 18.30
N ALA A 8 22.91 7.01 17.45
CA ALA A 8 21.71 6.21 17.64
C ALA A 8 21.87 5.31 18.88
N VAL A 9 20.86 5.27 19.76
CA VAL A 9 20.88 4.39 20.93
C VAL A 9 20.34 3.02 20.55
N ILE A 10 21.12 1.97 20.79
CA ILE A 10 20.77 0.58 20.47
C ILE A 10 20.56 -0.19 21.78
N LEU A 11 19.44 -0.92 21.88
CA LEU A 11 19.25 -1.88 22.95
C LEU A 11 19.88 -3.22 22.60
N ARG A 12 20.75 -3.72 23.47
CA ARG A 12 21.43 -5.01 23.27
C ARG A 12 21.71 -5.70 24.60
N ASN A 13 22.01 -7.00 24.55
CA ASN A 13 22.54 -7.70 25.73
C ASN A 13 23.89 -7.08 26.15
N ALA A 14 24.10 -7.00 27.45
CA ALA A 14 25.34 -6.54 28.03
C ALA A 14 26.47 -7.54 27.79
N MET A 15 27.66 -7.02 27.53
CA MET A 15 28.91 -7.76 27.35
C MET A 15 29.93 -7.37 28.42
N PRO A 16 31.02 -8.14 28.61
CA PRO A 16 32.04 -7.81 29.61
C PRO A 16 32.64 -6.40 29.46
N ALA A 17 32.70 -5.86 28.24
CA ALA A 17 33.19 -4.50 27.98
C ALA A 17 32.28 -3.40 28.59
N ASP A 18 31.03 -3.71 28.95
CA ASP A 18 30.07 -2.74 29.48
C ASP A 18 30.18 -2.52 30.99
N ILE A 19 31.00 -3.31 31.70
CA ILE A 19 31.05 -3.32 33.18
C ILE A 19 31.37 -1.93 33.74
N ASP A 20 32.30 -1.21 33.12
CA ASP A 20 32.69 0.13 33.58
C ASP A 20 31.54 1.12 33.44
N GLY A 21 30.83 1.10 32.30
CA GLY A 21 29.65 1.93 32.07
C GLY A 21 28.50 1.60 33.02
N LEU A 22 28.26 0.31 33.28
CA LEU A 22 27.25 -0.15 34.24
C LEU A 22 27.55 0.32 35.66
N CYS A 23 28.81 0.19 36.12
CA CYS A 23 29.21 0.65 37.45
C CYS A 23 29.10 2.17 37.60
N ALA A 24 29.46 2.92 36.55
CA ALA A 24 29.34 4.37 36.54
C ALA A 24 27.88 4.82 36.62
N LEU A 25 27.00 4.20 35.83
CA LEU A 25 25.56 4.44 35.89
C LEU A 25 24.99 4.12 37.27
N GLU A 26 25.37 2.99 37.85
CA GLU A 26 24.87 2.57 39.16
C GLU A 26 25.20 3.58 40.24
N THR A 27 26.47 3.96 40.33
CA THR A 27 26.97 4.92 41.32
C THR A 27 26.32 6.30 41.15
N ALA A 28 25.99 6.69 39.92
CA ALA A 28 25.35 7.97 39.63
C ALA A 28 23.83 8.00 39.94
N ASN A 29 23.18 6.83 40.03
CA ASN A 29 21.73 6.71 40.15
C ASN A 29 21.27 6.26 41.54
N PHE A 30 22.11 5.53 42.29
CA PHE A 30 21.74 4.93 43.56
C PHE A 30 22.71 5.33 44.67
N THR A 31 22.18 5.83 45.78
CA THR A 31 22.92 6.22 47.00
C THR A 31 22.96 5.12 48.06
N SER A 32 22.07 4.13 47.93
CA SER A 32 21.86 2.95 48.78
C SER A 32 21.38 1.79 47.90
N ASP A 33 21.55 0.53 48.34
CA ASP A 33 21.09 -0.68 47.60
C ASP A 33 21.71 -0.89 46.19
N GLY A 34 22.88 -0.31 45.91
CA GLY A 34 23.53 -0.37 44.60
C GLY A 34 24.22 -1.71 44.27
N ILE A 35 24.26 -2.05 42.98
CA ILE A 35 24.93 -3.25 42.45
C ILE A 35 26.45 -3.05 42.39
N THR A 36 27.19 -3.91 43.09
CA THR A 36 28.65 -3.89 43.04
C THR A 36 29.21 -4.41 41.70
N ARG A 37 30.42 -3.97 41.33
CA ARG A 37 31.16 -4.48 40.15
C ARG A 37 31.21 -6.01 40.09
N ALA A 38 31.51 -6.65 41.22
CA ALA A 38 31.55 -8.11 41.33
C ALA A 38 30.17 -8.75 41.05
N SER A 39 29.08 -8.08 41.44
CA SER A 39 27.72 -8.53 41.15
C SER A 39 27.36 -8.41 39.67
N PHE A 40 27.71 -7.30 39.00
CA PHE A 40 27.54 -7.17 37.55
C PHE A 40 28.30 -8.26 36.77
N VAL A 41 29.57 -8.48 37.10
CA VAL A 41 30.39 -9.57 36.52
C VAL A 41 29.69 -10.93 36.70
N ARG A 42 29.11 -11.17 37.88
CA ARG A 42 28.39 -12.41 38.18
C ARG A 42 27.09 -12.52 37.38
N PHE A 43 26.31 -11.45 37.24
CA PHE A 43 25.06 -11.46 36.48
C PHE A 43 25.28 -11.71 34.99
N LEU A 44 26.36 -11.15 34.40
CA LEU A 44 26.74 -11.43 33.00
C LEU A 44 27.00 -12.91 32.71
N ARG A 45 27.37 -13.70 33.73
CA ARG A 45 27.70 -15.13 33.59
C ARG A 45 26.53 -16.06 33.90
N ARG A 46 25.46 -15.58 34.52
CA ARG A 46 24.36 -16.43 34.98
C ARG A 46 23.25 -16.50 33.94
N SER A 47 22.88 -17.72 33.54
CA SER A 47 21.70 -17.97 32.71
C SER A 47 20.39 -17.55 33.38
N SER A 48 20.38 -17.40 34.71
CA SER A 48 19.26 -16.91 35.51
C SER A 48 19.18 -15.38 35.56
N ALA A 49 20.00 -14.66 34.82
CA ALA A 49 19.97 -13.20 34.72
C ALA A 49 20.02 -12.77 33.25
N ARG A 50 19.35 -11.67 32.94
CA ARG A 50 19.44 -10.98 31.64
C ARG A 50 19.73 -9.52 31.91
N LEU A 51 20.84 -9.02 31.38
CA LEU A 51 21.26 -7.65 31.54
C LEU A 51 21.19 -6.98 30.18
N LEU A 52 20.26 -6.05 30.02
CA LEU A 52 20.01 -5.29 28.81
C LEU A 52 20.63 -3.90 28.96
N VAL A 53 21.37 -3.44 27.96
CA VAL A 53 21.98 -2.11 27.94
C VAL A 53 21.44 -1.28 26.79
N ALA A 54 21.32 0.02 27.04
CA ALA A 54 21.14 1.05 26.04
C ALA A 54 22.52 1.65 25.71
N ASP A 55 22.99 1.39 24.50
CA ASP A 55 24.31 1.76 24.02
C ASP A 55 24.22 2.91 23.01
N ALA A 56 24.83 4.04 23.32
CA ALA A 56 24.95 5.22 22.44
C ALA A 56 26.33 5.30 21.76
N GLY A 57 27.09 4.21 21.77
CA GLY A 57 28.40 4.06 21.15
C GLY A 57 28.33 3.89 19.63
N ASP A 58 29.50 3.73 19.01
CA ASP A 58 29.67 3.52 17.56
C ASP A 58 29.89 2.04 17.18
N GLY A 59 29.67 1.12 18.13
CA GLY A 59 29.86 -0.32 17.96
C GLY A 59 31.27 -0.81 18.30
N GLU A 60 32.30 0.04 18.18
CA GLU A 60 33.67 -0.26 18.63
C GLU A 60 33.91 0.23 20.06
N HIS A 61 33.32 1.37 20.42
CA HIS A 61 33.44 1.97 21.75
C HIS A 61 32.05 2.01 22.43
N PRO A 62 31.73 1.05 23.33
CA PRO A 62 30.44 1.02 23.99
C PRO A 62 30.27 2.25 24.89
N ASN A 63 29.11 2.90 24.79
CA ASN A 63 28.72 4.02 25.64
C ASN A 63 27.37 3.70 26.29
N VAL A 64 27.43 3.05 27.46
CA VAL A 64 26.23 2.62 28.19
C VAL A 64 25.55 3.83 28.84
N VAL A 65 24.38 4.19 28.32
CA VAL A 65 23.58 5.34 28.80
C VAL A 65 22.36 4.92 29.62
N GLY A 66 22.04 3.64 29.64
CA GLY A 66 21.03 3.04 30.53
C GLY A 66 21.12 1.52 30.56
N TYR A 67 20.54 0.89 31.57
CA TYR A 67 20.48 -0.57 31.67
C TYR A 67 19.24 -1.07 32.41
N GLY A 68 18.82 -2.29 32.11
CA GLY A 68 17.81 -3.05 32.85
C GLY A 68 18.31 -4.45 33.21
N LEU A 69 18.18 -4.85 34.48
CA LEU A 69 18.55 -6.16 34.98
C LEU A 69 17.31 -6.97 35.33
N LEU A 70 17.08 -8.04 34.59
CA LEU A 70 16.03 -9.02 34.82
C LEU A 70 16.61 -10.28 35.48
N LEU A 71 15.99 -10.73 36.56
CA LEU A 71 16.29 -12.00 37.22
C LEU A 71 15.20 -13.01 36.91
N LEU A 72 15.65 -14.17 36.45
CA LEU A 72 14.84 -15.34 36.15
C LEU A 72 15.14 -16.38 37.23
N ARG A 73 14.09 -16.99 37.81
CA ARG A 73 14.25 -18.07 38.78
C ARG A 73 13.83 -19.38 38.11
N GLU A 74 14.65 -20.42 38.28
CA GLU A 74 14.29 -21.76 37.81
C GLU A 74 12.92 -22.18 38.39
N ASN A 75 12.06 -22.73 37.53
CA ASN A 75 10.69 -23.15 37.84
C ASN A 75 9.74 -22.03 38.30
N SER A 76 10.06 -20.76 38.04
CA SER A 76 9.16 -19.63 38.28
C SER A 76 8.49 -19.18 36.99
N ILE A 77 7.18 -18.97 37.05
CA ILE A 77 6.43 -18.28 35.99
C ILE A 77 6.49 -16.74 36.15
N THR A 78 7.31 -16.24 37.08
CA THR A 78 7.44 -14.81 37.36
C THR A 78 8.90 -14.38 37.24
N ALA A 79 9.16 -13.42 36.34
CA ALA A 79 10.43 -12.73 36.23
C ALA A 79 10.47 -11.52 37.17
N ARG A 80 11.66 -11.10 37.60
CA ARG A 80 11.84 -9.94 38.48
C ARG A 80 12.76 -8.91 37.85
N ILE A 81 12.28 -7.69 37.65
CA ILE A 81 13.15 -6.55 37.36
C ILE A 81 13.85 -6.20 38.67
N TYR A 82 15.16 -6.40 38.70
CA TYR A 82 15.98 -6.18 39.88
C TYR A 82 16.52 -4.76 39.95
N SER A 83 16.93 -4.20 38.81
CA SER A 83 17.34 -2.80 38.73
C SER A 83 17.11 -2.23 37.32
N LEU A 84 16.83 -0.93 37.25
CA LEU A 84 16.64 -0.17 36.02
C LEU A 84 17.23 1.23 36.24
N ALA A 85 18.23 1.61 35.45
CA ALA A 85 18.93 2.88 35.60
C ALA A 85 19.17 3.56 34.26
N ILE A 86 19.09 4.89 34.25
CA ILE A 86 19.29 5.71 33.05
C ILE A 86 20.09 6.96 33.42
N SER A 87 21.13 7.25 32.64
CA SER A 87 21.92 8.48 32.77
C SER A 87 21.02 9.71 32.75
N LYS A 88 21.32 10.71 33.60
CA LYS A 88 20.48 11.93 33.75
C LYS A 88 20.28 12.65 32.42
N ASP A 89 21.31 12.67 31.57
CA ASP A 89 21.29 13.35 30.26
C ASP A 89 20.41 12.64 29.22
N TRP A 90 20.02 11.39 29.47
CA TRP A 90 19.25 10.53 28.58
C TRP A 90 17.85 10.21 29.12
N ARG A 91 17.38 10.95 30.13
CA ARG A 91 16.02 10.84 30.67
C ARG A 91 15.04 11.70 29.87
N GLY A 92 13.75 11.39 29.97
CA GLY A 92 12.68 12.18 29.32
C GLY A 92 12.53 11.97 27.81
N ILE A 93 13.38 11.15 27.19
CA ILE A 93 13.34 10.82 25.75
C ILE A 93 12.75 9.43 25.44
N GLY A 94 12.14 8.77 26.43
CA GLY A 94 11.50 7.46 26.27
C GLY A 94 12.38 6.24 26.50
N LEU A 95 13.67 6.40 26.85
CA LEU A 95 14.60 5.27 27.00
C LEU A 95 14.19 4.26 28.08
N GLY A 96 13.54 4.72 29.16
CA GLY A 96 13.03 3.83 30.22
C GLY A 96 11.86 2.96 29.77
N THR A 97 11.02 3.47 28.86
CA THR A 97 9.99 2.67 28.20
C THR A 97 10.62 1.58 27.35
N GLN A 98 11.65 1.91 26.58
CA GLN A 98 12.30 0.93 25.71
C GLN A 98 13.00 -0.18 26.51
N LEU A 99 13.72 0.18 27.57
CA LEU A 99 14.36 -0.81 28.45
C LEU A 99 13.34 -1.70 29.18
N LEU A 100 12.21 -1.12 29.63
CA LEU A 100 11.15 -1.88 30.28
C LEU A 100 10.50 -2.89 29.32
N ALA A 101 10.14 -2.45 28.11
CA ALA A 101 9.60 -3.32 27.07
C ALA A 101 10.60 -4.43 26.66
N GLY A 102 11.89 -4.09 26.57
CA GLY A 102 12.94 -5.08 26.31
C GLY A 102 13.03 -6.14 27.41
N MET A 103 12.91 -5.75 28.68
CA MET A 103 12.87 -6.69 29.81
C MET A 103 11.61 -7.57 29.82
N GLU A 104 10.47 -7.03 29.41
CA GLU A 104 9.22 -7.80 29.26
C GLU A 104 9.34 -8.86 28.17
N ASN A 105 9.90 -8.50 27.01
CA ASN A 105 10.16 -9.46 25.94
C ASN A 105 11.12 -10.57 26.39
N LEU A 106 12.19 -10.23 27.11
CA LEU A 106 13.12 -11.21 27.68
C LEU A 106 12.43 -12.13 28.70
N ALA A 107 11.45 -11.63 29.46
CA ALA A 107 10.65 -12.45 30.38
C ALA A 107 9.70 -13.39 29.63
N ILE A 108 9.07 -12.92 28.54
CA ILE A 108 8.20 -13.72 27.66
C ILE A 108 9.01 -14.83 26.98
N GLU A 109 10.17 -14.51 26.40
CA GLU A 109 11.09 -15.49 25.79
C GLU A 109 11.54 -16.55 26.80
N ALA A 110 11.70 -16.17 28.07
CA ALA A 110 12.01 -17.10 29.16
C ALA A 110 10.79 -17.90 29.67
N GLY A 111 9.61 -17.76 29.04
CA GLY A 111 8.39 -18.47 29.41
C GLY A 111 7.73 -18.00 30.70
N CYS A 112 8.10 -16.82 31.22
CA CYS A 112 7.45 -16.25 32.40
C CYS A 112 6.07 -15.70 32.04
N LEU A 113 5.07 -16.00 32.85
CA LEU A 113 3.70 -15.48 32.67
C LEU A 113 3.49 -14.11 33.29
N ARG A 114 4.39 -13.67 34.18
CA ARG A 114 4.29 -12.44 34.96
C ARG A 114 5.66 -11.81 35.14
N ILE A 115 5.70 -10.50 35.31
CA ILE A 115 6.90 -9.74 35.66
C ILE A 115 6.63 -8.85 36.87
N ARG A 116 7.60 -8.71 37.75
CA ARG A 116 7.45 -8.01 39.03
C ARG A 116 8.65 -7.13 39.34
N LEU A 117 8.41 -6.07 40.09
CA LEU A 117 9.45 -5.17 40.59
C LEU A 117 9.10 -4.60 41.96
N GLU A 118 10.11 -4.01 42.61
CA GLU A 118 9.97 -3.20 43.81
C GLU A 118 10.46 -1.78 43.54
N VAL A 119 9.71 -0.77 43.99
CA VAL A 119 10.02 0.65 43.81
C VAL A 119 9.73 1.45 45.08
N ARG A 120 10.54 2.45 45.40
CA ARG A 120 10.34 3.38 46.53
C ARG A 120 9.03 4.15 46.38
N ILE A 121 8.32 4.38 47.48
CA ILE A 121 7.05 5.13 47.47
C ILE A 121 7.26 6.54 46.91
N GLU A 122 8.38 7.18 47.25
CA GLU A 122 8.72 8.56 46.90
C GLU A 122 9.23 8.70 45.45
N ASN A 123 9.47 7.59 44.74
CA ASN A 123 9.94 7.63 43.36
C ASN A 123 8.78 7.72 42.36
N ASP A 124 8.07 8.86 42.38
CA ASP A 124 6.89 9.12 41.54
C ASP A 124 7.19 8.98 40.04
N THR A 125 8.40 9.32 39.61
CA THR A 125 8.81 9.21 38.20
C THR A 125 8.87 7.75 37.75
N ALA A 126 9.50 6.87 38.53
CA ALA A 126 9.59 5.45 38.22
C ALA A 126 8.22 4.77 38.38
N ARG A 127 7.46 5.11 39.43
CA ARG A 127 6.09 4.62 39.62
C ARG A 127 5.19 4.96 38.44
N GLY A 128 5.21 6.21 37.99
CA GLY A 128 4.45 6.65 36.82
C GLY A 128 4.89 5.97 35.53
N LEU A 129 6.16 5.59 35.38
CA LEU A 129 6.61 4.75 34.27
C LEU A 129 5.95 3.37 34.34
N TYR A 130 6.06 2.66 35.46
CA TYR A 130 5.54 1.30 35.60
C TYR A 130 4.02 1.25 35.50
N GLU A 131 3.30 2.18 36.12
CA GLU A 131 1.84 2.25 36.05
C GLU A 131 1.33 2.47 34.62
N ARG A 132 2.03 3.31 33.82
CA ARG A 132 1.72 3.50 32.39
C ARG A 132 1.93 2.23 31.57
N HIS A 133 2.86 1.37 31.97
CA HIS A 133 3.12 0.07 31.36
C HIS A 133 2.30 -1.07 31.96
N GLY A 134 1.25 -0.75 32.73
CA GLY A 134 0.27 -1.73 33.18
C GLY A 134 0.67 -2.52 34.43
N TYR A 135 1.74 -2.12 35.12
CA TYR A 135 2.08 -2.70 36.42
C TYR A 135 1.08 -2.24 37.48
N GLN A 136 0.60 -3.20 38.27
CA GLN A 136 -0.37 -2.97 39.34
C GLN A 136 0.28 -3.23 40.69
N LYS A 137 -0.11 -2.45 41.71
CA LYS A 137 0.37 -2.65 43.08
C LYS A 137 -0.18 -3.96 43.64
N VAL A 138 0.73 -4.79 44.15
CA VAL A 138 0.39 -6.10 44.76
C VAL A 138 0.68 -6.15 46.25
N SER A 139 1.63 -5.35 46.75
CA SER A 139 1.98 -5.30 48.17
C SER A 139 2.66 -3.98 48.52
N ASP A 140 2.41 -3.49 49.73
CA ASP A 140 3.25 -2.49 50.40
C ASP A 140 4.40 -3.22 51.13
N LEU A 141 5.57 -2.59 51.22
CA LEU A 141 6.80 -3.15 51.80
C LEU A 141 7.44 -2.13 52.76
N PRO A 142 7.00 -2.07 54.04
CA PRO A 142 7.54 -1.12 55.00
C PRO A 142 9.01 -1.40 55.33
N GLY A 143 9.85 -0.35 55.39
CA GLY A 143 11.28 -0.45 55.72
C GLY A 143 12.08 -1.40 54.83
N TYR A 144 11.70 -1.50 53.54
CA TYR A 144 12.23 -2.50 52.61
C TYR A 144 13.66 -2.19 52.13
N TYR A 145 14.00 -0.91 52.01
CA TYR A 145 15.31 -0.47 51.53
C TYR A 145 16.32 -0.32 52.68
N GLU A 146 17.63 -0.39 52.39
CA GLU A 146 18.71 -0.35 53.40
C GLU A 146 18.69 0.90 54.30
N ASP A 147 18.16 2.02 53.78
CA ASP A 147 18.00 3.28 54.52
C ASP A 147 16.70 3.38 55.34
N GLY A 148 15.92 2.29 55.38
CA GLY A 148 14.66 2.21 56.11
C GLY A 148 13.47 2.82 55.37
N ALA A 149 13.61 3.22 54.10
CA ALA A 149 12.49 3.72 53.31
C ALA A 149 11.51 2.60 52.90
N ASP A 150 10.26 3.00 52.69
CA ASP A 150 9.18 2.11 52.28
C ASP A 150 9.21 1.84 50.77
N GLY A 151 8.88 0.62 50.39
CA GLY A 151 8.73 0.19 49.00
C GLY A 151 7.31 -0.24 48.68
N ILE A 152 7.01 -0.30 47.39
CA ILE A 152 5.82 -0.98 46.86
C ILE A 152 6.26 -2.03 45.85
N ARG A 153 5.60 -3.18 45.92
CA ARG A 153 5.74 -4.25 44.93
C ARG A 153 4.69 -4.06 43.84
N LEU A 154 5.15 -3.97 42.61
CA LEU A 154 4.29 -3.91 41.43
C LEU A 154 4.46 -5.19 40.58
N GLN A 155 3.38 -5.64 39.94
CA GLN A 155 3.40 -6.78 39.03
C GLN A 155 2.60 -6.47 37.77
N HIS A 156 3.07 -6.98 36.65
CA HIS A 156 2.35 -7.03 35.39
C HIS A 156 2.21 -8.48 34.95
N ASP A 157 1.00 -8.89 34.58
CA ASP A 157 0.78 -10.21 33.98
C ASP A 157 1.13 -10.10 32.48
N LEU A 158 2.13 -10.87 32.04
CA LEU A 158 2.63 -10.85 30.66
C LEU A 158 1.63 -11.51 29.69
N TYR A 159 0.72 -12.32 30.24
CA TYR A 159 -0.40 -12.96 29.55
C TYR A 159 -1.65 -12.81 30.44
N ASP A 160 -2.72 -12.21 29.93
CA ASP A 160 -4.04 -12.25 30.60
C ASP A 160 -4.74 -13.59 30.26
N VAL A 161 -5.42 -14.18 31.27
CA VAL A 161 -6.25 -15.40 31.26
C VAL A 161 -6.76 -15.77 29.86
N ILE A 162 -6.55 -17.03 29.44
CA ILE A 162 -7.06 -17.63 28.20
C ILE A 162 -8.51 -17.17 27.98
N ALA A 163 -8.68 -16.13 27.18
CA ALA A 163 -9.92 -15.93 26.48
C ALA A 163 -10.00 -17.12 25.54
N GLU A 164 -11.04 -17.94 25.69
CA GLU A 164 -11.32 -19.00 24.73
C GLU A 164 -11.18 -18.41 23.33
N LYS A 165 -10.23 -18.98 22.57
CA LYS A 165 -9.98 -18.65 21.18
C LYS A 165 -11.31 -18.77 20.44
N SER A 166 -11.93 -17.64 20.18
CA SER A 166 -13.13 -17.55 19.37
C SER A 166 -12.73 -16.99 18.00
N PRO A 167 -13.17 -17.61 16.90
CA PRO A 167 -12.95 -17.06 15.57
C PRO A 167 -13.49 -15.63 15.51
N ALA A 168 -12.81 -14.75 14.75
CA ALA A 168 -13.35 -13.43 14.50
C ALA A 168 -14.69 -13.58 13.76
N VAL A 169 -15.81 -13.22 14.41
CA VAL A 169 -17.14 -13.32 13.80
C VAL A 169 -17.13 -12.60 12.44
N SER A 170 -17.50 -13.31 11.37
CA SER A 170 -17.38 -12.95 9.95
C SER A 170 -18.36 -11.85 9.49
N THR A 171 -18.50 -10.80 10.29
CA THR A 171 -19.22 -9.59 9.88
C THR A 171 -18.23 -8.63 9.22
N GLY A 172 -18.49 -8.18 8.00
CA GLY A 172 -17.70 -7.13 7.31
C GLY A 172 -17.79 -5.73 7.96
N ALA A 173 -18.37 -5.63 9.16
CA ALA A 173 -18.46 -4.38 9.91
C ALA A 173 -17.07 -3.89 10.33
N PRO A 174 -16.79 -2.57 10.22
CA PRO A 174 -15.55 -1.98 10.72
C PRO A 174 -15.31 -2.32 12.19
N LEU A 175 -14.05 -2.59 12.53
CA LEU A 175 -13.60 -2.85 13.89
C LEU A 175 -12.89 -1.62 14.42
N ILE A 176 -13.36 -1.09 15.54
CA ILE A 176 -12.73 0.02 16.27
C ILE A 176 -11.98 -0.58 17.44
N LEU A 177 -10.68 -0.30 17.50
CA LEU A 177 -9.79 -0.84 18.50
C LEU A 177 -9.43 0.24 19.51
N VAL A 178 -9.69 -0.06 20.79
CA VAL A 178 -9.43 0.83 21.93
C VAL A 178 -8.69 0.08 23.02
N ASP A 179 -7.91 0.78 23.86
CA ASP A 179 -7.30 0.14 25.03
C ASP A 179 -8.36 -0.20 26.09
N ARG A 180 -9.34 0.70 26.30
CA ARG A 180 -10.48 0.47 27.20
C ARG A 180 -11.78 0.77 26.48
N LEU A 181 -12.81 -0.06 26.70
CA LEU A 181 -14.13 0.17 26.11
C LEU A 181 -14.73 1.53 26.52
N SER A 182 -14.39 2.00 27.72
CA SER A 182 -14.79 3.32 28.23
C SER A 182 -14.16 4.51 27.46
N ASP A 183 -13.13 4.27 26.64
CA ASP A 183 -12.47 5.34 25.85
C ASP A 183 -13.40 5.90 24.76
N ILE A 184 -14.45 5.15 24.41
CA ILE A 184 -15.54 5.58 23.55
C ILE A 184 -16.81 5.65 24.40
N PRO A 185 -17.18 6.82 24.94
CA PRO A 185 -18.32 6.97 25.84
C PRO A 185 -19.69 7.01 25.12
N PHE A 186 -19.73 6.72 23.82
CA PHE A 186 -20.92 6.80 22.97
C PHE A 186 -21.10 5.55 22.11
N ALA A 187 -22.34 5.23 21.76
CA ALA A 187 -22.64 4.07 20.92
C ALA A 187 -22.27 4.32 19.46
N VAL A 188 -21.43 3.46 18.87
CA VAL A 188 -21.06 3.54 17.45
C VAL A 188 -21.89 2.55 16.65
N SER A 189 -22.98 3.02 16.02
CA SER A 189 -23.80 2.19 15.13
C SER A 189 -23.03 1.86 13.85
N GLY A 190 -23.09 0.61 13.40
CA GLY A 190 -22.45 0.14 12.16
C GLY A 190 -20.97 -0.21 12.28
N ALA A 191 -20.38 -0.18 13.48
CA ALA A 191 -19.03 -0.66 13.74
C ALA A 191 -18.99 -1.46 15.06
N ARG A 192 -18.04 -2.38 15.17
CA ARG A 192 -17.80 -3.14 16.40
C ARG A 192 -16.68 -2.49 17.17
N VAL A 193 -16.83 -2.32 18.49
CA VAL A 193 -15.74 -1.86 19.36
C VAL A 193 -15.14 -3.07 20.05
N MET A 194 -13.81 -3.18 20.02
CA MET A 194 -13.06 -4.29 20.62
C MET A 194 -11.84 -3.73 21.34
N ARG A 195 -11.44 -4.37 22.44
CA ARG A 195 -10.19 -4.01 23.10
C ARG A 195 -9.01 -4.48 22.27
N VAL A 196 -7.96 -3.67 22.18
CA VAL A 196 -6.75 -3.98 21.41
C VAL A 196 -6.15 -5.31 21.88
N ARG A 197 -6.14 -5.58 23.18
CA ARG A 197 -5.67 -6.87 23.72
C ARG A 197 -6.46 -8.06 23.18
N ASP A 198 -7.79 -7.93 23.06
CA ASP A 198 -8.68 -8.99 22.61
C ASP A 198 -8.45 -9.22 21.10
N TYR A 199 -8.14 -8.15 20.36
CA TYR A 199 -7.79 -8.21 18.94
C TYR A 199 -6.42 -8.85 18.68
N LEU A 200 -5.40 -8.50 19.47
CA LEU A 200 -4.07 -9.11 19.39
C LEU A 200 -4.12 -10.61 19.69
N ALA A 201 -5.04 -11.05 20.56
CA ALA A 201 -5.25 -12.44 20.93
C ALA A 201 -6.02 -13.30 19.88
N LEU A 202 -6.50 -12.71 18.78
CA LEU A 202 -7.18 -13.47 17.72
C LEU A 202 -6.21 -14.39 16.97
N ASP A 203 -6.64 -15.61 16.62
CA ASP A 203 -5.82 -16.53 15.80
C ASP A 203 -5.71 -16.06 14.34
N HIS A 204 -6.77 -15.46 13.79
CA HIS A 204 -6.84 -14.94 12.43
C HIS A 204 -7.68 -13.66 12.37
N GLY A 205 -7.38 -12.78 11.41
CA GLY A 205 -8.18 -11.60 11.10
C GLY A 205 -9.30 -11.89 10.10
N VAL A 206 -9.99 -10.85 9.67
CA VAL A 206 -10.98 -10.93 8.58
C VAL A 206 -10.48 -10.09 7.42
N ARG A 207 -10.03 -10.74 6.34
CA ARG A 207 -9.48 -10.06 5.15
C ARG A 207 -10.39 -8.90 4.69
N ASN A 208 -9.78 -7.78 4.32
CA ASN A 208 -10.42 -6.52 3.89
C ASN A 208 -11.31 -5.83 4.94
N ARG A 209 -11.39 -6.31 6.18
CA ARG A 209 -12.10 -5.61 7.26
C ARG A 209 -11.42 -4.29 7.56
N ARG A 210 -12.20 -3.21 7.66
CA ARG A 210 -11.71 -1.91 8.13
C ARG A 210 -11.39 -1.97 9.62
N VAL A 211 -10.19 -1.57 9.99
CA VAL A 211 -9.73 -1.50 11.38
C VAL A 211 -9.39 -0.04 11.70
N ILE A 212 -10.09 0.55 12.66
CA ILE A 212 -9.80 1.90 13.15
C ILE A 212 -9.08 1.75 14.49
N ASN A 213 -7.77 1.96 14.46
CA ASN A 213 -6.93 1.90 15.63
C ASN A 213 -7.00 3.25 16.36
N LEU A 214 -7.60 3.24 17.56
CA LEU A 214 -7.75 4.38 18.47
C LEU A 214 -7.03 4.12 19.80
N CYS A 215 -5.87 3.46 19.74
CA CYS A 215 -5.03 3.22 20.91
C CYS A 215 -4.63 4.52 21.61
N ARG A 216 -4.32 4.40 22.90
CA ARG A 216 -3.84 5.51 23.73
C ARG A 216 -2.39 5.88 23.46
N SER A 217 -1.63 5.00 22.81
CA SER A 217 -0.24 5.24 22.43
C SER A 217 0.03 4.66 21.04
N TYR A 218 0.73 5.45 20.23
CA TYR A 218 1.24 5.09 18.91
C TYR A 218 2.78 5.11 18.83
N GLU A 219 3.45 5.15 19.99
CA GLU A 219 4.90 5.10 20.05
C GLU A 219 5.42 3.82 19.41
N TYR A 220 6.66 3.84 18.91
CA TYR A 220 7.28 2.64 18.38
C TYR A 220 7.29 1.52 19.43
N LEU A 221 6.91 0.30 19.03
CA LEU A 221 6.72 -0.87 19.91
C LEU A 221 5.59 -0.74 20.94
N SER A 222 4.72 0.26 20.84
CA SER A 222 3.48 0.32 21.62
C SER A 222 2.44 -0.70 21.12
N ARG A 223 1.40 -0.94 21.94
CA ARG A 223 0.25 -1.77 21.52
C ARG A 223 -0.44 -1.21 20.27
N GLY A 224 -0.52 0.10 20.12
CA GLY A 224 -1.05 0.74 18.92
C GLY A 224 -0.21 0.46 17.69
N TYR A 225 1.11 0.49 17.81
CA TYR A 225 2.01 0.12 16.72
C TYR A 225 1.85 -1.35 16.30
N TYR A 226 1.91 -2.28 17.26
CA TYR A 226 1.75 -3.71 16.97
C TYR A 226 0.37 -4.07 16.44
N CYS A 227 -0.67 -3.36 16.88
CA CYS A 227 -2.02 -3.50 16.36
C CYS A 227 -2.07 -3.20 14.86
N SER A 228 -1.50 -2.07 14.43
CA SER A 228 -1.46 -1.71 13.00
C SER A 228 -0.60 -2.67 12.18
N LEU A 229 0.53 -3.13 12.73
CA LEU A 229 1.38 -4.12 12.07
C LEU A 229 0.67 -5.48 11.89
N LEU A 230 -0.02 -5.96 12.93
CA LEU A 230 -0.74 -7.23 12.91
C LEU A 230 -1.97 -7.17 12.00
N ALA A 231 -2.68 -6.04 11.97
CA ALA A 231 -3.79 -5.84 11.05
C ALA A 231 -3.35 -5.91 9.58
N ALA A 232 -2.23 -5.26 9.25
CA ALA A 232 -1.64 -5.38 7.93
C ALA A 232 -1.25 -6.83 7.59
N ALA A 233 -0.62 -7.56 8.53
CA ALA A 233 -0.28 -8.97 8.35
C ALA A 233 -1.50 -9.88 8.17
N ARG A 234 -2.65 -9.49 8.71
CA ARG A 234 -3.95 -10.18 8.56
C ARG A 234 -4.72 -9.77 7.28
N ALA A 235 -4.11 -8.95 6.43
CA ALA A 235 -4.76 -8.34 5.26
C ALA A 235 -6.03 -7.54 5.63
N GLU A 236 -6.02 -6.85 6.77
CA GLU A 236 -7.07 -5.93 7.21
C GLU A 236 -6.69 -4.49 6.85
N ARG A 237 -7.68 -3.67 6.49
CA ARG A 237 -7.47 -2.27 6.12
C ARG A 237 -7.42 -1.40 7.38
N VAL A 238 -6.24 -1.23 7.96
CA VAL A 238 -6.04 -0.50 9.22
C VAL A 238 -5.73 0.97 9.02
N ILE A 239 -6.28 1.83 9.89
CA ILE A 239 -5.86 3.23 10.01
C ILE A 239 -5.58 3.57 11.49
N PRO A 240 -4.46 4.26 11.81
CA PRO A 240 -3.32 4.50 10.92
C PRO A 240 -2.52 3.22 10.64
N GLU A 241 -1.83 3.18 9.51
CA GLU A 241 -0.87 2.11 9.18
C GLU A 241 0.41 2.23 10.02
N ALA A 242 1.18 1.14 10.13
CA ALA A 242 2.35 1.12 11.00
C ALA A 242 3.47 2.05 10.52
N ASP A 243 3.62 2.25 9.22
CA ASP A 243 4.56 3.19 8.59
C ASP A 243 4.18 4.66 8.87
N VAL A 244 2.89 4.99 8.77
CA VAL A 244 2.33 6.28 9.17
C VAL A 244 2.69 6.62 10.62
N LEU A 245 2.59 5.63 11.53
CA LEU A 245 2.93 5.85 12.94
C LEU A 245 4.43 6.14 13.13
N LEU A 246 5.30 5.49 12.34
CA LEU A 246 6.74 5.78 12.35
C LEU A 246 7.01 7.20 11.83
N ASP A 247 6.36 7.60 10.74
CA ASP A 247 6.48 8.94 10.14
C ASP A 247 6.04 10.05 11.11
N LEU A 248 4.95 9.82 11.84
CA LEU A 248 4.46 10.74 12.86
C LEU A 248 5.38 10.81 14.09
N ASN A 249 6.07 9.73 14.46
CA ASN A 249 7.00 9.77 15.58
C ASN A 249 8.37 10.38 15.21
N TRP A 250 8.75 10.43 13.93
CA TRP A 250 10.07 10.89 13.49
C TRP A 250 10.05 12.32 12.94
N LYS A 251 10.52 13.28 13.75
CA LYS A 251 10.56 14.73 13.42
C LYS A 251 11.21 15.09 12.08
N ARG A 252 12.15 14.28 11.58
CA ARG A 252 12.82 14.50 10.28
C ARG A 252 11.88 14.21 9.09
N LEU A 253 11.02 13.21 9.20
CA LEU A 253 10.06 12.82 8.16
C LEU A 253 8.86 13.78 8.12
N GLN A 254 8.48 14.34 9.28
CA GLN A 254 7.50 15.42 9.34
C GLN A 254 7.94 16.71 8.59
N LYS A 255 9.22 16.90 8.31
CA LYS A 255 9.73 18.13 7.68
C LYS A 255 9.10 18.39 6.30
N ALA A 256 8.93 17.34 5.48
CA ALA A 256 8.34 17.47 4.16
C ALA A 256 6.85 17.86 4.26
N ALA A 257 6.09 17.17 5.10
CA ALA A 257 4.68 17.49 5.37
C ALA A 257 4.49 18.91 5.90
N ARG A 258 5.37 19.34 6.81
CA ARG A 258 5.32 20.70 7.37
C ARG A 258 5.61 21.78 6.34
N ASN A 259 6.50 21.50 5.37
CA ASN A 259 6.78 22.42 4.28
C ASN A 259 5.60 22.53 3.30
N ASP A 260 4.86 21.44 3.06
CA ASP A 260 3.68 21.45 2.19
C ASP A 260 2.48 22.16 2.83
N LEU A 261 2.20 21.88 4.11
CA LEU A 261 1.07 22.46 4.83
C LEU A 261 1.33 23.89 5.34
N GLY A 262 2.60 24.24 5.54
CA GLY A 262 3.03 25.51 6.14
C GLY A 262 2.45 26.77 5.47
N PRO A 263 2.58 26.95 4.14
CA PRO A 263 2.08 28.14 3.44
C PRO A 263 0.56 28.35 3.62
N GLN A 264 -0.22 27.26 3.55
CA GLN A 264 -1.68 27.30 3.70
C GLN A 264 -2.09 27.65 5.13
N ILE A 265 -1.33 27.16 6.13
CA ILE A 265 -1.54 27.53 7.54
C ILE A 265 -1.28 29.01 7.77
N THR A 266 -0.20 29.55 7.18
CA THR A 266 0.09 30.99 7.25
C THR A 266 -1.05 31.80 6.65
N GLU A 267 -1.54 31.41 5.48
CA GLU A 267 -2.69 32.06 4.83
C GLU A 267 -3.99 31.95 5.66
N ALA A 268 -4.28 30.79 6.25
CA ALA A 268 -5.46 30.61 7.08
C ALA A 268 -5.44 31.52 8.32
N LEU A 269 -4.25 31.82 8.84
CA LEU A 269 -4.04 32.66 10.02
C LEU A 269 -4.03 34.15 9.72
N THR A 270 -3.97 34.60 8.46
CA THR A 270 -4.17 36.03 8.13
C THR A 270 -5.65 36.45 8.18
N LYS A 271 -6.57 35.49 8.18
CA LYS A 271 -8.02 35.74 8.24
C LYS A 271 -8.44 36.17 9.65
N PRO A 272 -9.41 37.10 9.78
CA PRO A 272 -9.88 37.59 11.08
C PRO A 272 -10.36 36.43 11.97
N GLY A 273 -9.89 36.41 13.22
CA GLY A 273 -10.27 35.40 14.20
C GLY A 273 -9.18 35.18 15.26
N ASP A 274 -9.46 34.28 16.20
CA ASP A 274 -8.48 33.90 17.22
C ASP A 274 -7.29 33.14 16.61
N HIS A 275 -6.13 33.21 17.25
CA HIS A 275 -4.91 32.53 16.80
C HIS A 275 -4.63 31.33 17.72
N PRO A 276 -5.14 30.12 17.38
CA PRO A 276 -5.01 28.98 18.26
C PRO A 276 -3.56 28.49 18.32
N THR A 277 -3.17 27.90 19.45
CA THR A 277 -1.86 27.26 19.63
C THR A 277 -1.76 25.90 18.94
N TYR A 278 -2.91 25.27 18.64
CA TYR A 278 -2.99 24.06 17.84
C TYR A 278 -4.33 23.95 17.11
N VAL A 279 -4.37 23.14 16.06
CA VAL A 279 -5.60 22.79 15.34
C VAL A 279 -5.75 21.28 15.36
N ASP A 280 -6.87 20.81 15.91
CA ASP A 280 -7.23 19.40 15.86
C ASP A 280 -7.93 19.06 14.54
N VAL A 281 -7.59 17.87 14.04
CA VAL A 281 -8.11 17.25 12.83
C VAL A 281 -8.63 15.87 13.20
N TYR A 282 -9.90 15.62 12.91
CA TYR A 282 -10.57 14.33 13.12
C TYR A 282 -11.03 13.81 11.77
N PHE A 283 -10.41 12.73 11.28
CA PHE A 283 -10.73 12.14 9.96
C PHE A 283 -10.85 13.18 8.82
N GLY A 284 -9.88 14.09 8.74
CA GLY A 284 -9.84 15.16 7.72
C GLY A 284 -10.70 16.39 8.00
N ARG A 285 -11.35 16.46 9.17
CA ARG A 285 -12.24 17.57 9.56
C ARG A 285 -11.68 18.36 10.72
N SER A 286 -11.86 19.68 10.68
CA SER A 286 -11.60 20.55 11.83
C SER A 286 -12.86 21.35 12.18
N THR A 287 -13.00 21.73 13.45
CA THR A 287 -14.08 22.60 13.93
C THR A 287 -13.91 24.04 13.44
N ASP A 288 -12.67 24.48 13.22
CA ASP A 288 -12.38 25.77 12.63
C ASP A 288 -12.44 25.69 11.09
N LYS A 289 -13.38 26.46 10.52
CA LYS A 289 -13.63 26.50 9.07
C LYS A 289 -12.42 26.97 8.27
N ARG A 290 -11.54 27.80 8.86
CA ARG A 290 -10.32 28.30 8.21
C ARG A 290 -9.36 27.17 7.85
N PHE A 291 -9.36 26.09 8.64
CA PHE A 291 -8.43 24.97 8.50
C PHE A 291 -9.05 23.76 7.81
N ARG A 292 -10.26 23.87 7.22
CA ARG A 292 -10.97 22.72 6.66
C ARG A 292 -10.21 22.01 5.53
N HIS A 293 -9.63 22.77 4.60
CA HIS A 293 -8.83 22.22 3.51
C HIS A 293 -7.49 21.65 4.00
N ILE A 294 -6.87 22.32 4.98
CA ILE A 294 -5.61 21.90 5.62
C ILE A 294 -5.82 20.58 6.37
N ALA A 295 -6.93 20.47 7.10
CA ALA A 295 -7.33 19.28 7.83
C ALA A 295 -7.51 18.09 6.89
N GLN A 296 -8.17 18.28 5.75
CA GLN A 296 -8.34 17.24 4.74
C GLN A 296 -6.98 16.80 4.19
N ARG A 297 -6.12 17.73 3.77
CA ARG A 297 -4.78 17.40 3.24
C ARG A 297 -3.90 16.69 4.26
N ALA A 298 -3.91 17.14 5.53
CA ALA A 298 -3.15 16.50 6.60
C ALA A 298 -3.62 15.05 6.83
N PHE A 299 -4.93 14.80 6.77
CA PHE A 299 -5.49 13.46 6.87
C PHE A 299 -5.21 12.61 5.62
N ASP A 300 -5.24 13.19 4.41
CA ASP A 300 -4.91 12.46 3.19
C ASP A 300 -3.45 11.99 3.19
N GLN A 301 -2.55 12.81 3.76
CA GLN A 301 -1.13 12.48 3.87
C GLN A 301 -0.81 11.44 4.94
N PHE A 302 -1.37 11.58 6.15
CA PHE A 302 -1.01 10.71 7.28
C PHE A 302 -2.07 9.67 7.61
N ARG A 303 -3.25 9.65 6.98
CA ARG A 303 -4.35 8.69 7.21
C ARG A 303 -4.59 8.32 8.70
N CYS A 304 -4.41 9.29 9.60
CA CYS A 304 -4.51 9.08 11.04
C CYS A 304 -5.84 9.61 11.58
N PRO A 305 -6.60 8.84 12.39
CA PRO A 305 -7.91 9.23 12.90
C PRO A 305 -7.95 10.60 13.58
N ILE A 306 -6.89 10.91 14.34
CA ILE A 306 -6.75 12.15 15.10
C ILE A 306 -5.36 12.70 14.82
N LEU A 307 -5.28 13.95 14.37
CA LEU A 307 -4.06 14.70 14.21
C LEU A 307 -4.20 16.04 14.94
N ARG A 308 -3.11 16.53 15.53
CA ARG A 308 -2.99 17.84 16.13
C ARG A 308 -1.85 18.59 15.48
N LEU A 309 -2.18 19.70 14.83
CA LEU A 309 -1.25 20.58 14.15
C LEU A 309 -0.85 21.70 15.12
N HIS A 310 0.34 21.61 15.72
CA HIS A 310 0.85 22.62 16.65
C HIS A 310 1.37 23.84 15.92
N LEU A 311 0.90 25.02 16.31
CA LEU A 311 1.22 26.28 15.67
C LEU A 311 2.17 27.10 16.54
N ASN A 312 3.19 27.69 15.92
CA ASN A 312 4.02 28.72 16.54
C ASN A 312 3.55 30.09 16.09
N ASN A 313 3.56 31.05 17.00
CA ASN A 313 3.43 32.47 16.69
C ASN A 313 4.66 33.21 17.25
N LYS A 314 5.74 33.24 16.47
CA LYS A 314 6.95 34.03 16.78
C LYS A 314 7.09 35.11 15.71
N ASP A 315 7.34 36.34 16.14
CA ASP A 315 7.64 37.51 15.28
C ASP A 315 6.61 37.79 14.17
N GLY A 316 5.32 37.55 14.45
CA GLY A 316 4.23 37.79 13.49
C GLY A 316 4.20 36.84 12.29
N LYS A 317 5.05 35.80 12.26
CA LYS A 317 5.03 34.75 11.24
C LYS A 317 4.56 33.43 11.85
N ALA A 318 3.27 33.16 11.67
CA ALA A 318 2.71 31.90 12.11
C ALA A 318 3.25 30.73 11.26
N SER A 319 3.63 29.62 11.91
CA SER A 319 4.18 28.45 11.22
C SER A 319 3.80 27.15 11.92
N LEU A 320 3.71 26.07 11.12
CA LEU A 320 3.47 24.72 11.63
C LEU A 320 4.73 24.19 12.31
N ARG A 321 4.64 23.98 13.63
CA ARG A 321 5.75 23.52 14.47
C ARG A 321 5.88 22.00 14.47
N GLU A 322 4.77 21.29 14.62
CA GLU A 322 4.78 19.86 14.92
C GLU A 322 3.42 19.28 14.55
N ILE A 323 3.44 18.03 14.10
CA ILE A 323 2.23 17.23 13.87
C ILE A 323 2.27 16.10 14.89
N GLU A 324 1.21 15.97 15.67
CA GLU A 324 1.05 14.94 16.70
C GLU A 324 -0.19 14.10 16.40
N ALA A 325 -0.21 12.84 16.81
CA ALA A 325 -1.40 12.01 16.82
C ALA A 325 -1.87 11.76 18.27
N PRO A 326 -2.73 12.63 18.83
CA PRO A 326 -3.18 12.47 20.20
C PRO A 326 -4.20 11.32 20.33
N SER A 327 -4.24 10.75 21.52
CA SER A 327 -5.21 9.75 21.96
C SER A 327 -6.60 10.36 22.24
N LEU A 328 -7.63 9.51 22.23
CA LEU A 328 -8.99 9.90 22.63
C LEU A 328 -9.06 10.50 24.03
N SER A 329 -8.25 9.99 24.97
CA SER A 329 -8.22 10.48 26.35
C SER A 329 -7.69 11.91 26.50
N GLN A 330 -7.02 12.45 25.48
CA GLN A 330 -6.52 13.83 25.48
C GLN A 330 -7.54 14.84 24.93
N LEU A 331 -8.75 14.39 24.54
CA LEU A 331 -9.82 15.25 24.07
C LEU A 331 -10.73 15.66 25.23
N ASN A 332 -11.08 16.95 25.31
CA ASN A 332 -12.12 17.43 26.22
C ASN A 332 -13.52 17.13 25.66
N SER A 333 -14.59 17.45 26.42
CA SER A 333 -15.98 17.16 26.03
C SER A 333 -16.41 17.78 24.69
N GLY A 334 -15.97 19.00 24.39
CA GLY A 334 -16.25 19.67 23.12
C GLY A 334 -15.54 19.00 21.94
N HIS A 335 -14.25 18.69 22.09
CA HIS A 335 -13.45 17.98 21.09
C HIS A 335 -13.92 16.54 20.89
N MET A 336 -14.38 15.86 21.95
CA MET A 336 -14.95 14.52 21.88
C MET A 336 -16.25 14.50 21.05
N THR A 337 -17.11 15.51 21.21
CA THR A 337 -18.33 15.66 20.41
C THR A 337 -18.00 15.86 18.93
N ALA A 338 -16.98 16.67 18.63
CA ALA A 338 -16.50 16.89 17.27
C ALA A 338 -15.87 15.62 16.66
N PHE A 339 -15.10 14.87 17.45
CA PHE A 339 -14.53 13.58 17.08
C PHE A 339 -15.63 12.56 16.78
N GLU A 340 -16.65 12.43 17.64
CA GLU A 340 -17.79 11.55 17.43
C GLU A 340 -18.48 11.85 16.10
N ALA A 341 -18.76 13.12 15.82
CA ALA A 341 -19.39 13.55 14.57
C ALA A 341 -18.51 13.21 13.33
N ALA A 342 -17.19 13.35 13.46
CA ALA A 342 -16.24 12.99 12.42
C ALA A 342 -16.15 11.48 12.21
N LEU A 343 -16.03 10.68 13.28
CA LEU A 343 -16.02 9.21 13.25
C LEU A 343 -17.30 8.67 12.62
N ARG A 344 -18.48 9.16 13.02
CA ARG A 344 -19.77 8.76 12.42
C ARG A 344 -19.84 9.12 10.95
N ALA A 345 -19.25 10.23 10.53
CA ALA A 345 -19.21 10.59 9.11
C ALA A 345 -18.20 9.76 8.31
N TYR A 346 -17.05 9.44 8.90
CA TYR A 346 -16.03 8.58 8.33
C TYR A 346 -16.57 7.15 8.14
N LEU A 347 -17.25 6.61 9.15
CA LEU A 347 -17.88 5.28 9.10
C LEU A 347 -19.00 5.19 8.05
N ARG A 348 -19.79 6.27 7.89
CA ARG A 348 -20.81 6.40 6.84
C ARG A 348 -20.21 6.48 5.43
N GLY A 349 -18.92 6.77 5.30
CA GLY A 349 -18.29 7.12 4.02
C GLY A 349 -18.83 8.44 3.46
N ARG A 350 -18.32 8.87 2.29
CA ARG A 350 -18.96 9.95 1.52
C ARG A 350 -20.35 9.47 1.09
N VAL A 351 -21.38 9.92 1.82
CA VAL A 351 -22.78 9.74 1.41
C VAL A 351 -23.02 10.60 0.17
N ARG A 352 -22.80 10.02 -1.01
CA ARG A 352 -23.62 10.34 -2.18
C ARG A 352 -25.05 9.93 -1.80
N LYS A 353 -26.05 10.79 -2.03
CA LYS A 353 -27.47 10.51 -1.74
C LYS A 353 -27.80 9.06 -2.10
N GLN A 354 -27.95 8.19 -1.10
CA GLN A 354 -28.41 6.82 -1.30
C GLN A 354 -29.90 6.80 -0.98
N GLY A 355 -30.70 6.60 -2.03
CA GLY A 355 -31.92 5.83 -1.87
C GLY A 355 -31.56 4.44 -1.34
N ASN A 356 -32.53 3.72 -0.78
CA ASN A 356 -32.35 2.34 -0.31
C ASN A 356 -31.61 1.49 -1.34
N VAL A 357 -30.31 1.23 -1.13
CA VAL A 357 -29.53 0.32 -1.98
C VAL A 357 -28.69 -0.56 -1.07
N THR A 358 -28.82 -1.86 -1.30
CA THR A 358 -27.99 -2.96 -0.80
C THR A 358 -26.51 -2.58 -0.83
N GLN A 359 -25.75 -2.86 0.24
CA GLN A 359 -24.31 -2.55 0.24
C GLN A 359 -23.60 -3.32 -0.87
N PRO A 360 -22.66 -2.70 -1.62
CA PRO A 360 -21.96 -3.37 -2.69
C PRO A 360 -21.06 -4.48 -2.14
N THR A 361 -21.00 -5.61 -2.85
CA THR A 361 -20.22 -6.79 -2.48
C THR A 361 -18.72 -6.63 -2.74
N ALA A 362 -18.33 -5.71 -3.62
CA ALA A 362 -16.95 -5.39 -3.97
C ALA A 362 -16.81 -3.96 -4.49
N LEU A 363 -15.61 -3.38 -4.36
CA LEU A 363 -15.21 -2.11 -4.95
C LEU A 363 -14.19 -2.32 -6.08
N VAL A 364 -14.53 -1.90 -7.29
CA VAL A 364 -13.69 -2.04 -8.49
C VAL A 364 -13.06 -0.68 -8.82
N ALA A 365 -11.74 -0.63 -8.93
CA ALA A 365 -11.04 0.50 -9.51
C ALA A 365 -11.02 0.34 -11.04
N ILE A 366 -11.42 1.39 -11.76
CA ILE A 366 -11.24 1.47 -13.21
C ILE A 366 -10.21 2.58 -13.46
N LEU A 367 -8.96 2.19 -13.77
CA LEU A 367 -7.89 3.13 -14.09
C LEU A 367 -8.11 3.69 -15.49
N HIS A 368 -8.13 5.01 -15.60
CA HIS A 368 -8.24 5.71 -16.88
C HIS A 368 -7.46 7.04 -16.84
N ASP A 369 -7.06 7.53 -18.01
CA ASP A 369 -6.57 8.91 -18.18
C ASP A 369 -7.65 9.75 -18.88
N PRO A 370 -8.27 10.74 -18.20
CA PRO A 370 -9.26 11.64 -18.81
C PRO A 370 -8.72 12.46 -19.99
N ASP A 371 -7.40 12.64 -20.07
CA ASP A 371 -6.72 13.49 -21.06
C ASP A 371 -6.14 12.65 -22.22
N GLU A 372 -6.28 11.32 -22.20
CA GLU A 372 -5.84 10.43 -23.27
C GLU A 372 -6.70 10.62 -24.54
N VAL A 373 -6.03 10.73 -25.69
CA VAL A 373 -6.68 11.06 -26.98
C VAL A 373 -7.34 9.84 -27.62
N MET A 374 -6.73 8.66 -27.47
CA MET A 374 -7.25 7.38 -27.98
C MET A 374 -7.23 6.36 -26.84
N PRO A 375 -8.10 6.53 -25.83
CA PRO A 375 -8.19 5.56 -24.74
C PRO A 375 -8.71 4.23 -25.28
N PRO A 376 -8.41 3.12 -24.60
CA PRO A 376 -8.98 1.81 -24.95
C PRO A 376 -10.50 1.75 -24.73
N SER A 377 -11.06 2.68 -23.95
CA SER A 377 -12.51 2.84 -23.80
C SER A 377 -12.90 4.31 -23.75
N ASP A 378 -13.89 4.67 -24.54
CA ASP A 378 -14.54 5.97 -24.51
C ASP A 378 -15.36 6.21 -23.22
N LYS A 379 -15.93 7.41 -23.10
CA LYS A 379 -16.70 7.82 -21.93
C LYS A 379 -18.00 7.03 -21.75
N ASP A 380 -18.62 6.58 -22.84
CA ASP A 380 -19.87 5.84 -22.82
C ASP A 380 -19.61 4.41 -22.33
N ALA A 381 -18.57 3.75 -22.85
CA ALA A 381 -18.07 2.47 -22.39
C ALA A 381 -17.66 2.50 -20.91
N LEU A 382 -16.94 3.53 -20.45
CA LEU A 382 -16.61 3.69 -19.03
C LEU A 382 -17.88 3.80 -18.15
N ALA A 383 -18.92 4.51 -18.62
CA ALA A 383 -20.20 4.57 -17.92
C ALA A 383 -20.91 3.21 -17.90
N LEU A 384 -20.84 2.43 -18.98
CA LEU A 384 -21.38 1.08 -19.07
C LEU A 384 -20.64 0.09 -18.16
N PHE A 385 -19.32 0.19 -18.01
CA PHE A 385 -18.58 -0.59 -17.01
C PHE A 385 -19.02 -0.29 -15.57
N ILE A 386 -19.27 0.99 -15.25
CA ILE A 386 -19.78 1.39 -13.93
C ILE A 386 -21.18 0.81 -13.70
N GLN A 387 -22.05 0.86 -14.72
CA GLN A 387 -23.38 0.28 -14.64
C GLN A 387 -23.32 -1.26 -14.51
N ALA A 388 -22.46 -1.93 -15.26
CA ALA A 388 -22.26 -3.37 -15.18
C ALA A 388 -21.78 -3.82 -13.79
N ALA A 389 -20.89 -3.07 -13.16
CA ALA A 389 -20.51 -3.32 -11.76
C ALA A 389 -21.71 -3.19 -10.82
N ALA A 390 -22.54 -2.15 -10.99
CA ALA A 390 -23.75 -1.96 -10.20
C ALA A 390 -24.77 -3.09 -10.39
N ASP A 391 -24.98 -3.55 -11.63
CA ASP A 391 -25.87 -4.67 -11.97
C ASP A 391 -25.43 -5.98 -11.29
N LEU A 392 -24.12 -6.16 -11.13
CA LEU A 392 -23.51 -7.33 -10.47
C LEU A 392 -23.39 -7.17 -8.94
N GLY A 393 -23.96 -6.10 -8.37
CA GLY A 393 -23.93 -5.83 -6.94
C GLY A 393 -22.59 -5.30 -6.43
N ALA A 394 -21.66 -4.94 -7.30
CA ALA A 394 -20.42 -4.25 -6.98
C ALA A 394 -20.56 -2.73 -7.16
N ARG A 395 -19.51 -1.98 -6.84
CA ARG A 395 -19.40 -0.55 -7.15
C ARG A 395 -18.09 -0.33 -7.87
N ALA A 396 -18.12 0.33 -9.02
CA ALA A 396 -16.90 0.77 -9.69
C ALA A 396 -16.66 2.26 -9.48
N GLU A 397 -15.38 2.64 -9.37
CA GLU A 397 -14.95 4.04 -9.37
C GLU A 397 -13.83 4.23 -10.38
N LEU A 398 -13.92 5.34 -11.11
CA LEU A 398 -12.88 5.80 -11.99
C LEU A 398 -11.73 6.38 -11.15
N ILE A 399 -10.52 5.90 -11.40
CA ILE A 399 -9.29 6.36 -10.74
C ILE A 399 -8.25 6.79 -11.79
N THR A 400 -7.30 7.61 -11.37
CA THR A 400 -6.23 8.15 -12.23
C THR A 400 -4.86 7.78 -11.68
N ALA A 401 -3.79 8.15 -12.41
CA ALA A 401 -2.41 7.99 -11.95
C ALA A 401 -2.14 8.53 -10.52
N LYS A 402 -2.90 9.56 -10.09
CA LYS A 402 -2.76 10.19 -8.76
C LYS A 402 -3.25 9.31 -7.62
N ASP A 403 -4.13 8.36 -7.92
CA ASP A 403 -4.78 7.49 -6.95
C ASP A 403 -3.97 6.22 -6.66
N PHE A 404 -2.72 6.14 -7.14
CA PHE A 404 -1.84 4.98 -6.95
C PHE A 404 -1.73 4.54 -5.49
N HIS A 405 -1.68 5.49 -4.56
CA HIS A 405 -1.60 5.23 -3.13
C HIS A 405 -2.91 4.70 -2.53
N HIS A 406 -4.03 4.85 -3.23
CA HIS A 406 -5.36 4.40 -2.80
C HIS A 406 -5.75 3.06 -3.41
N LEU A 407 -4.90 2.43 -4.23
CA LEU A 407 -5.24 1.18 -4.91
C LEU A 407 -5.65 0.06 -3.91
N SER A 408 -5.04 0.03 -2.73
CA SER A 408 -5.34 -0.93 -1.66
C SER A 408 -6.76 -0.79 -1.06
N GLU A 409 -7.45 0.32 -1.33
CA GLU A 409 -8.85 0.53 -0.95
C GLU A 409 -9.83 -0.25 -1.83
N PHE A 410 -9.38 -0.74 -2.98
CA PHE A 410 -10.19 -1.47 -3.95
C PHE A 410 -10.01 -2.98 -3.80
N ASP A 411 -11.03 -3.72 -4.22
CA ASP A 411 -11.04 -5.19 -4.21
C ASP A 411 -10.61 -5.78 -5.55
N ALA A 412 -10.68 -5.01 -6.64
CA ALA A 412 -10.20 -5.40 -7.96
C ALA A 412 -9.80 -4.17 -8.79
N LEU A 413 -8.95 -4.38 -9.79
CA LEU A 413 -8.47 -3.35 -10.73
C LEU A 413 -8.80 -3.75 -12.17
N LEU A 414 -9.44 -2.85 -12.91
CA LEU A 414 -9.58 -2.89 -14.36
C LEU A 414 -8.80 -1.72 -14.94
N ILE A 415 -7.85 -1.98 -15.85
CA ILE A 415 -7.09 -0.92 -16.50
C ILE A 415 -7.78 -0.60 -17.83
N ARG A 416 -8.27 0.63 -18.00
CA ARG A 416 -8.81 1.16 -19.26
C ARG A 416 -8.03 2.43 -19.66
N GLU A 417 -6.72 2.32 -19.56
CA GLU A 417 -5.73 3.30 -20.00
C GLU A 417 -4.62 2.52 -20.73
N THR A 418 -4.04 3.10 -21.78
CA THR A 418 -3.00 2.43 -22.57
C THR A 418 -1.89 1.81 -21.71
N THR A 419 -1.67 0.52 -21.89
CA THR A 419 -0.66 -0.24 -21.18
C THR A 419 0.72 -0.07 -21.81
N ALA A 420 1.73 0.17 -20.96
CA ALA A 420 3.13 0.27 -21.38
C ALA A 420 4.08 -0.04 -20.21
N LEU A 421 5.19 -0.73 -20.49
CA LEU A 421 6.12 -1.27 -19.48
C LEU A 421 6.88 -0.18 -18.69
N ASP A 422 7.07 1.00 -19.28
CA ASP A 422 7.71 2.17 -18.69
C ASP A 422 6.70 3.19 -18.11
N HIS A 423 5.42 2.81 -17.99
CA HIS A 423 4.33 3.70 -17.63
C HIS A 423 3.74 3.42 -16.22
N HIS A 424 2.86 4.30 -15.70
CA HIS A 424 2.20 4.01 -14.41
C HIS A 424 1.23 2.85 -14.48
N THR A 425 0.62 2.58 -15.63
CA THR A 425 -0.28 1.43 -15.82
C THR A 425 0.41 0.12 -15.41
N TYR A 426 1.67 -0.08 -15.80
CA TYR A 426 2.47 -1.24 -15.36
C TYR A 426 2.78 -1.26 -13.86
N ARG A 427 2.98 -0.08 -13.26
CA ARG A 427 3.18 0.05 -11.80
C ARG A 427 1.92 -0.31 -11.02
N PHE A 428 0.74 0.10 -11.51
CA PHE A 428 -0.56 -0.28 -10.95
C PHE A 428 -0.76 -1.80 -11.02
N ALA A 429 -0.55 -2.40 -12.19
CA ALA A 429 -0.67 -3.85 -12.38
C ALA A 429 0.27 -4.63 -11.42
N LYS A 430 1.54 -4.20 -11.29
CA LYS A 430 2.49 -4.81 -10.35
C LYS A 430 2.06 -4.66 -8.89
N ARG A 431 1.53 -3.50 -8.52
CA ARG A 431 1.06 -3.26 -7.15
C ARG A 431 -0.16 -4.13 -6.84
N ALA A 432 -1.11 -4.22 -7.76
CA ALA A 432 -2.30 -5.05 -7.62
C ALA A 432 -1.93 -6.52 -7.38
N VAL A 433 -1.07 -7.11 -8.23
CA VAL A 433 -0.59 -8.49 -8.05
C VAL A 433 0.15 -8.67 -6.72
N LYS A 434 1.04 -7.73 -6.34
CA LYS A 434 1.77 -7.78 -5.07
C LYS A 434 0.86 -7.75 -3.85
N GLU A 435 -0.25 -7.02 -3.93
CA GLU A 435 -1.24 -6.90 -2.84
C GLU A 435 -2.34 -7.98 -2.91
N GLY A 436 -2.30 -8.87 -3.90
CA GLY A 436 -3.32 -9.89 -4.12
C GLY A 436 -4.68 -9.31 -4.52
N ILE A 437 -4.67 -8.14 -5.17
CA ILE A 437 -5.83 -7.52 -5.82
C ILE A 437 -5.91 -8.09 -7.24
N PRO A 438 -7.01 -8.79 -7.60
CA PRO A 438 -7.25 -9.21 -8.96
C PRO A 438 -7.18 -8.04 -9.94
N VAL A 439 -6.44 -8.23 -11.03
CA VAL A 439 -6.28 -7.24 -12.08
C VAL A 439 -6.54 -7.89 -13.44
N ILE A 440 -7.33 -7.22 -14.28
CA ILE A 440 -7.30 -7.44 -15.72
C ILE A 440 -6.21 -6.51 -16.27
N ASP A 441 -5.37 -7.05 -17.14
CA ASP A 441 -4.13 -6.45 -17.66
C ASP A 441 -2.99 -6.57 -16.64
N ASP A 442 -2.74 -7.81 -16.20
CA ASP A 442 -1.68 -8.15 -15.26
C ASP A 442 -0.27 -7.95 -15.88
N PRO A 443 0.79 -7.82 -15.06
CA PRO A 443 2.14 -7.54 -15.54
C PRO A 443 2.69 -8.56 -16.54
N ASP A 444 2.31 -9.83 -16.43
CA ASP A 444 2.78 -10.86 -17.36
C ASP A 444 2.05 -10.71 -18.70
N SER A 445 0.73 -10.50 -18.69
CA SER A 445 -0.04 -10.19 -19.90
C SER A 445 0.53 -8.97 -20.64
N MET A 446 0.75 -7.86 -19.93
CA MET A 446 1.34 -6.63 -20.51
C MET A 446 2.70 -6.92 -21.15
N LEU A 447 3.60 -7.63 -20.45
CA LEU A 447 4.93 -7.96 -20.98
C LEU A 447 4.86 -8.82 -22.25
N ARG A 448 3.98 -9.83 -22.26
CA ARG A 448 3.87 -10.77 -23.39
C ARG A 448 3.23 -10.13 -24.62
N CYS A 449 2.23 -9.27 -24.43
CA CYS A 449 1.50 -8.60 -25.52
C CYS A 449 2.27 -7.42 -26.13
N THR A 450 2.89 -6.58 -25.30
CA THR A 450 3.63 -5.39 -25.79
C THR A 450 4.90 -5.72 -26.57
N ASN A 451 5.51 -6.88 -26.30
CA ASN A 451 6.77 -7.28 -26.91
C ASN A 451 6.54 -8.11 -28.19
N LYS A 452 6.67 -7.47 -29.35
CA LYS A 452 6.40 -8.08 -30.66
C LYS A 452 7.35 -9.22 -31.01
N VAL A 453 8.57 -9.18 -30.47
CA VAL A 453 9.56 -10.25 -30.61
C VAL A 453 9.10 -11.51 -29.86
N TYR A 454 8.68 -11.32 -28.61
CA TYR A 454 8.18 -12.39 -27.75
C TYR A 454 6.94 -13.04 -28.35
N LEU A 455 5.97 -12.23 -28.80
CA LEU A 455 4.76 -12.72 -29.46
C LEU A 455 5.09 -13.52 -30.73
N ALA A 456 5.91 -12.98 -31.64
CA ALA A 456 6.28 -13.66 -32.88
C ALA A 456 6.94 -15.03 -32.62
N GLU A 457 7.84 -15.09 -31.63
CA GLU A 457 8.52 -16.34 -31.27
C GLU A 457 7.57 -17.35 -30.62
N LEU A 458 6.62 -16.90 -29.79
CA LEU A 458 5.59 -17.76 -29.21
C LEU A 458 4.66 -18.35 -30.27
N LEU A 459 4.17 -17.54 -31.20
CA LEU A 459 3.30 -17.99 -32.29
C LEU A 459 4.03 -19.03 -33.15
N ARG A 460 5.29 -18.77 -33.51
CA ARG A 460 6.14 -19.69 -34.29
C ARG A 460 6.37 -21.02 -33.56
N THR A 461 6.70 -20.96 -32.27
CA THR A 461 6.96 -22.16 -31.44
C THR A 461 5.73 -23.06 -31.34
N HIS A 462 4.55 -22.46 -31.20
CA HIS A 462 3.27 -23.18 -31.07
C HIS A 462 2.58 -23.42 -32.42
N ARG A 463 3.22 -23.07 -33.54
CA ARG A 463 2.71 -23.24 -34.91
C ARG A 463 1.36 -22.55 -35.12
N ILE A 464 1.17 -21.41 -34.48
CA ILE A 464 0.00 -20.56 -34.71
C ILE A 464 0.27 -19.75 -36.00
N PRO A 465 -0.64 -19.77 -36.99
CA PRO A 465 -0.48 -19.03 -38.24
C PRO A 465 -0.26 -17.53 -37.98
N ALA A 466 0.84 -17.00 -38.52
CA ALA A 466 1.19 -15.59 -38.47
C ALA A 466 2.03 -15.26 -39.72
N PRO A 467 2.07 -14.00 -40.18
CA PRO A 467 2.92 -13.62 -41.30
C PRO A 467 4.38 -13.88 -40.94
N LYS A 468 5.20 -14.28 -41.93
CA LYS A 468 6.63 -14.51 -41.70
C LYS A 468 7.24 -13.25 -41.09
N SER A 469 8.02 -13.43 -40.03
CA SER A 469 8.69 -12.33 -39.34
C SER A 469 10.12 -12.70 -38.95
N ALA A 470 11.00 -11.71 -38.89
CA ALA A 470 12.37 -11.87 -38.44
C ALA A 470 12.84 -10.66 -37.64
N ILE A 471 13.77 -10.90 -36.73
CA ILE A 471 14.41 -9.89 -35.88
C ILE A 471 15.81 -9.66 -36.41
N PHE A 472 16.20 -8.39 -36.51
CA PHE A 472 17.50 -8.04 -37.04
C PHE A 472 18.05 -6.76 -36.40
N ASP A 473 19.38 -6.66 -36.43
CA ASP A 473 20.12 -5.48 -36.02
C ASP A 473 20.55 -4.66 -37.24
N LYS A 474 21.15 -3.49 -36.98
CA LYS A 474 21.62 -2.58 -38.04
C LYS A 474 22.62 -3.20 -39.02
N ARG A 475 23.39 -4.21 -38.61
CA ARG A 475 24.42 -4.86 -39.45
C ARG A 475 23.78 -5.85 -40.45
N ARG A 476 22.60 -6.36 -40.12
CA ARG A 476 21.88 -7.38 -40.90
C ARG A 476 20.82 -6.83 -41.86
N ILE A 477 20.71 -5.51 -42.04
CA ILE A 477 19.75 -4.87 -42.96
C ILE A 477 19.83 -5.48 -44.36
N GLY A 478 21.03 -5.59 -44.94
CA GLY A 478 21.22 -6.10 -46.30
C GLY A 478 20.89 -7.59 -46.43
N GLU A 479 21.22 -8.38 -45.40
CA GLU A 479 20.87 -9.82 -45.33
C GLU A 479 19.35 -10.00 -45.29
N ILE A 480 18.66 -9.25 -44.43
CA ILE A 480 17.21 -9.32 -44.29
C ILE A 480 16.48 -8.87 -45.55
N GLY A 481 16.97 -7.84 -46.25
CA GLY A 481 16.39 -7.39 -47.51
C GLY A 481 16.37 -8.46 -48.60
N GLN A 482 17.22 -9.49 -48.51
CA GLN A 482 17.24 -10.63 -49.44
C GLN A 482 16.31 -11.78 -49.00
N GLN A 483 15.94 -11.84 -47.71
CA GLN A 483 15.13 -12.93 -47.14
C GLN A 483 13.62 -12.66 -47.18
N PHE A 484 13.21 -11.42 -47.42
CA PHE A 484 11.81 -10.97 -47.40
C PHE A 484 11.37 -10.43 -48.76
N SER A 485 10.11 -10.70 -49.10
CA SER A 485 9.44 -10.07 -50.23
C SER A 485 8.88 -8.70 -49.85
N PHE A 486 8.69 -7.82 -50.84
CA PHE A 486 8.17 -6.48 -50.63
C PHE A 486 6.81 -6.30 -51.30
N PRO A 487 5.89 -5.50 -50.70
CA PRO A 487 6.09 -4.71 -49.50
C PRO A 487 6.21 -5.55 -48.21
N SER A 488 6.88 -5.00 -47.21
CA SER A 488 7.01 -5.58 -45.86
C SER A 488 6.76 -4.50 -44.82
N VAL A 489 6.49 -4.89 -43.58
CA VAL A 489 6.22 -4.00 -42.46
C VAL A 489 7.38 -4.06 -41.47
N LEU A 490 7.97 -2.90 -41.16
CA LEU A 490 8.93 -2.74 -40.07
C LEU A 490 8.21 -2.29 -38.79
N LYS A 491 8.59 -2.89 -37.67
CA LYS A 491 8.07 -2.58 -36.34
C LYS A 491 9.21 -2.49 -35.32
N VAL A 492 9.09 -1.58 -34.36
CA VAL A 492 9.93 -1.57 -33.15
C VAL A 492 9.46 -2.70 -32.21
N PRO A 493 10.37 -3.45 -31.54
CA PRO A 493 10.00 -4.54 -30.64
C PRO A 493 9.06 -4.14 -29.49
N ASP A 494 9.33 -2.99 -28.87
CA ASP A 494 8.53 -2.43 -27.76
C ASP A 494 7.73 -1.22 -28.29
N GLY A 495 6.41 -1.33 -28.35
CA GLY A 495 5.54 -0.23 -28.76
C GLY A 495 4.07 -0.59 -28.87
N CYS A 496 3.19 0.38 -28.65
CA CYS A 496 1.72 0.26 -28.70
C CYS A 496 1.14 1.19 -29.78
N PHE A 497 -0.10 0.92 -30.25
CA PHE A 497 -0.89 1.80 -31.13
C PHE A 497 -0.21 2.21 -32.45
N SER A 498 0.36 1.26 -33.19
CA SER A 498 0.97 1.52 -34.52
C SER A 498 2.10 2.56 -34.56
N ARG A 499 2.52 3.12 -33.42
CA ARG A 499 3.68 4.02 -33.32
C ARG A 499 4.95 3.22 -33.53
N GLY A 500 5.80 3.65 -34.46
CA GLY A 500 6.99 2.89 -34.84
C GLY A 500 6.72 1.74 -35.82
N VAL A 501 5.59 1.76 -36.54
CA VAL A 501 5.31 0.87 -37.66
C VAL A 501 5.50 1.61 -38.99
N ARG A 502 6.20 1.00 -39.96
CA ARG A 502 6.49 1.58 -41.27
C ARG A 502 6.41 0.53 -42.38
N LYS A 503 5.71 0.84 -43.47
CA LYS A 503 5.65 -0.03 -44.67
C LYS A 503 6.83 0.27 -45.59
N VAL A 504 7.65 -0.73 -45.86
CA VAL A 504 8.79 -0.68 -46.77
C VAL A 504 8.44 -1.35 -48.09
N LYS A 505 8.94 -0.80 -49.20
CA LYS A 505 8.49 -1.16 -50.57
C LYS A 505 9.59 -1.81 -51.42
N SER A 506 10.85 -1.70 -51.01
CA SER A 506 12.00 -2.28 -51.69
C SER A 506 13.15 -2.46 -50.69
N PRO A 507 14.20 -3.23 -51.03
CA PRO A 507 15.40 -3.35 -50.19
C PRO A 507 16.09 -2.01 -49.90
N GLU A 508 16.08 -1.07 -50.85
CA GLU A 508 16.67 0.27 -50.69
C GLU A 508 15.85 1.10 -49.70
N HIS A 509 14.52 1.08 -49.85
CA HIS A 509 13.61 1.77 -48.93
C HIS A 509 13.66 1.14 -47.53
N LEU A 510 13.87 -0.18 -47.43
CA LEU A 510 14.14 -0.86 -46.15
C LEU A 510 15.39 -0.28 -45.48
N ALA A 511 16.49 -0.11 -46.21
CA ALA A 511 17.73 0.40 -45.64
C ALA A 511 17.59 1.85 -45.14
N GLU A 512 16.87 2.70 -45.88
CA GLU A 512 16.56 4.08 -45.48
C GLU A 512 15.73 4.12 -44.19
N VAL A 513 14.58 3.46 -44.18
CA VAL A 513 13.63 3.48 -43.05
C VAL A 513 14.22 2.80 -41.82
N ALA A 514 14.87 1.64 -41.98
CA ALA A 514 15.49 0.94 -40.86
C ALA A 514 16.61 1.78 -40.23
N SER A 515 17.44 2.45 -41.04
CA SER A 515 18.52 3.31 -40.54
C SER A 515 18.00 4.48 -39.70
N ASP A 516 16.84 5.02 -40.03
CA ASP A 516 16.16 6.03 -39.23
C ASP A 516 15.61 5.45 -37.92
N MET A 517 14.89 4.32 -37.99
CA MET A 517 14.30 3.68 -36.81
C MET A 517 15.37 3.18 -35.81
N PHE A 518 16.53 2.71 -36.27
CA PHE A 518 17.66 2.30 -35.43
C PHE A 518 18.32 3.46 -34.67
N LYS A 519 17.94 4.73 -34.90
CA LYS A 519 18.37 5.85 -34.04
C LYS A 519 17.79 5.71 -32.62
N ASN A 520 16.63 5.07 -32.49
CA ASN A 520 15.87 5.00 -31.25
C ASN A 520 15.59 3.55 -30.79
N SER A 521 16.11 2.54 -31.49
CA SER A 521 15.98 1.12 -31.13
C SER A 521 17.25 0.36 -31.53
N GLU A 522 17.63 -0.67 -30.76
CA GLU A 522 18.76 -1.55 -31.11
C GLU A 522 18.37 -2.68 -32.08
N LEU A 523 17.11 -3.11 -32.02
CA LEU A 523 16.55 -4.21 -32.81
C LEU A 523 15.29 -3.74 -33.54
N LEU A 524 15.02 -4.34 -34.69
CA LEU A 524 13.77 -4.17 -35.44
C LEU A 524 13.18 -5.52 -35.80
N VAL A 525 11.87 -5.53 -35.98
CA VAL A 525 11.12 -6.67 -36.51
C VAL A 525 10.67 -6.33 -37.93
N ILE A 526 11.01 -7.18 -38.89
CA ILE A 526 10.39 -7.17 -40.21
C ILE A 526 9.31 -8.25 -40.25
N GLN A 527 8.18 -7.94 -40.88
CA GLN A 527 7.06 -8.84 -41.06
C GLN A 527 6.54 -8.73 -42.49
N GLU A 528 6.16 -9.84 -43.10
CA GLU A 528 5.51 -9.84 -44.42
C GLU A 528 4.23 -8.99 -44.41
N TYR A 529 4.04 -8.19 -45.45
CA TYR A 529 2.80 -7.44 -45.63
C TYR A 529 1.71 -8.38 -46.17
N VAL A 530 0.59 -8.43 -45.45
CA VAL A 530 -0.60 -9.17 -45.86
C VAL A 530 -1.69 -8.16 -46.19
N GLU A 531 -2.14 -8.18 -47.44
CA GLU A 531 -3.18 -7.27 -47.94
C GLU A 531 -4.58 -7.83 -47.63
N THR A 532 -5.42 -7.00 -47.02
CA THR A 532 -6.81 -7.30 -46.66
C THR A 532 -7.67 -6.06 -46.82
N THR A 533 -8.97 -6.25 -47.05
CA THR A 533 -9.95 -5.17 -47.12
C THR A 533 -10.40 -4.66 -45.75
N PHE A 534 -10.27 -5.51 -44.74
CA PHE A 534 -10.54 -5.24 -43.34
C PHE A 534 -9.70 -6.18 -42.48
N ASP A 535 -9.55 -5.85 -41.21
CA ASP A 535 -8.91 -6.69 -40.20
C ASP A 535 -9.93 -7.13 -39.17
N TRP A 536 -9.87 -8.41 -38.80
CA TRP A 536 -10.67 -8.97 -37.72
C TRP A 536 -10.02 -8.62 -36.39
N ARG A 537 -10.82 -8.29 -35.39
CA ARG A 537 -10.44 -8.32 -33.99
C ARG A 537 -11.37 -9.24 -33.23
N ILE A 538 -10.80 -10.25 -32.60
CA ILE A 538 -11.54 -11.15 -31.73
C ILE A 538 -11.22 -10.77 -30.29
N GLY A 539 -12.23 -10.28 -29.57
CA GLY A 539 -12.14 -10.06 -28.13
C GLY A 539 -12.21 -11.38 -27.40
N VAL A 540 -11.25 -11.65 -26.51
CA VAL A 540 -11.16 -12.88 -25.72
C VAL A 540 -11.09 -12.54 -24.24
N LEU A 541 -11.86 -13.23 -23.41
CA LEU A 541 -11.85 -13.09 -21.96
C LEU A 541 -11.82 -14.46 -21.30
N GLY A 542 -10.84 -14.72 -20.44
CA GLY A 542 -10.78 -16.00 -19.73
C GLY A 542 -10.67 -17.24 -20.64
N GLY A 543 -10.20 -17.06 -21.87
CA GLY A 543 -10.13 -18.12 -22.88
C GLY A 543 -11.39 -18.35 -23.71
N GLU A 544 -12.39 -17.48 -23.60
CA GLU A 544 -13.62 -17.49 -24.41
C GLU A 544 -13.72 -16.22 -25.27
N ALA A 545 -14.26 -16.34 -26.49
CA ALA A 545 -14.50 -15.18 -27.34
C ALA A 545 -15.72 -14.39 -26.82
N ILE A 546 -15.63 -13.07 -26.80
CA ILE A 546 -16.67 -12.17 -26.28
C ILE A 546 -17.16 -11.15 -27.30
N PHE A 547 -16.41 -10.85 -28.36
CA PHE A 547 -16.89 -10.08 -29.52
C PHE A 547 -16.05 -10.40 -30.75
N ALA A 548 -16.60 -10.12 -31.94
CA ALA A 548 -15.90 -10.20 -33.21
C ALA A 548 -16.19 -8.95 -34.05
N SER A 549 -15.17 -8.16 -34.32
CA SER A 549 -15.29 -6.89 -35.04
C SER A 549 -14.42 -6.87 -36.29
N ARG A 550 -14.93 -6.29 -37.36
CA ARG A 550 -14.19 -5.97 -38.58
C ARG A 550 -13.87 -4.49 -38.57
N TYR A 551 -12.60 -4.14 -38.69
CA TYR A 551 -12.16 -2.77 -38.88
C TYR A 551 -11.69 -2.58 -40.31
N PHE A 552 -12.29 -1.62 -41.00
CA PHE A 552 -11.94 -1.30 -42.38
C PHE A 552 -10.72 -0.37 -42.40
N MET A 553 -9.97 -0.39 -43.50
CA MET A 553 -8.82 0.48 -43.66
C MET A 553 -9.25 1.95 -43.77
N ALA A 554 -8.47 2.88 -43.21
CA ALA A 554 -8.75 4.31 -43.37
C ALA A 554 -8.66 4.72 -44.85
N PRO A 555 -9.45 5.71 -45.32
CA PRO A 555 -9.48 6.10 -46.73
C PRO A 555 -8.10 6.39 -47.31
N GLY A 556 -7.70 5.64 -48.35
CA GLY A 556 -6.39 5.79 -49.00
C GLY A 556 -5.19 5.35 -48.15
N HIS A 557 -5.41 4.66 -47.03
CA HIS A 557 -4.39 4.18 -46.11
C HIS A 557 -4.40 2.64 -46.00
N TRP A 558 -3.28 2.05 -45.58
CA TRP A 558 -3.10 0.59 -45.48
C TRP A 558 -3.30 0.05 -44.06
N GLN A 559 -3.60 0.94 -43.11
CA GLN A 559 -3.94 0.63 -41.72
C GLN A 559 -5.33 1.17 -41.40
N ILE A 560 -5.96 0.59 -40.38
CA ILE A 560 -7.27 0.99 -39.87
C ILE A 560 -7.28 2.42 -39.29
N VAL A 561 -6.13 2.92 -38.81
CA VAL A 561 -5.95 4.29 -38.34
C VAL A 561 -4.81 4.96 -39.13
N LYS A 562 -5.04 6.19 -39.59
CA LYS A 562 -4.06 7.08 -40.19
C LYS A 562 -3.77 8.22 -39.20
N HIS A 563 -2.55 8.27 -38.67
CA HIS A 563 -2.12 9.38 -37.82
C HIS A 563 -1.58 10.53 -38.67
N GLU A 564 -1.99 11.75 -38.36
CA GLU A 564 -1.40 12.97 -38.95
C GLU A 564 -0.13 13.37 -38.16
N ASP A 565 0.75 14.15 -38.79
CA ASP A 565 2.08 14.50 -38.27
C ASP A 565 2.03 15.34 -36.96
N ASP A 566 0.87 15.88 -36.59
CA ASP A 566 0.69 16.66 -35.36
C ASP A 566 0.56 15.81 -34.08
N GLY A 567 0.46 14.49 -34.24
CA GLY A 567 0.32 13.52 -33.15
C GLY A 567 -0.99 13.61 -32.35
N LYS A 568 -1.96 14.39 -32.82
CA LYS A 568 -3.26 14.66 -32.16
C LYS A 568 -4.45 14.37 -33.04
N SER A 569 -4.34 14.56 -34.35
CA SER A 569 -5.39 14.26 -35.32
C SER A 569 -5.15 12.89 -35.97
N TYR A 570 -6.23 12.16 -36.18
CA TYR A 570 -6.23 10.85 -36.81
C TYR A 570 -7.52 10.65 -37.61
N GLU A 571 -7.44 9.78 -38.62
CA GLU A 571 -8.57 9.35 -39.45
C GLU A 571 -8.68 7.83 -39.37
N GLU A 572 -9.86 7.31 -39.01
CA GLU A 572 -10.11 5.87 -38.88
C GLU A 572 -11.01 5.38 -40.00
N GLY A 573 -10.87 4.10 -40.38
CA GLY A 573 -11.84 3.43 -41.23
C GLY A 573 -13.14 3.14 -40.50
N GLY A 574 -14.13 2.63 -41.24
CA GLY A 574 -15.37 2.15 -40.63
C GLY A 574 -15.13 0.90 -39.78
N PHE A 575 -16.17 0.47 -39.07
CA PHE A 575 -16.18 -0.79 -38.32
C PHE A 575 -17.51 -1.51 -38.49
N GLU A 576 -17.50 -2.81 -38.25
CA GLU A 576 -18.70 -3.64 -38.19
C GLU A 576 -18.49 -4.79 -37.20
N THR A 577 -19.32 -4.83 -36.16
CA THR A 577 -19.30 -5.92 -35.18
C THR A 577 -20.40 -6.92 -35.50
N VAL A 578 -20.04 -8.20 -35.52
CA VAL A 578 -20.93 -9.33 -35.83
C VAL A 578 -21.02 -10.27 -34.62
N ALA A 579 -22.03 -11.14 -34.60
CA ALA A 579 -22.09 -12.19 -33.60
C ALA A 579 -20.91 -13.17 -33.81
N ILE A 580 -20.43 -13.79 -32.74
CA ILE A 580 -19.23 -14.67 -32.81
C ILE A 580 -19.52 -15.87 -33.70
N GLU A 581 -20.74 -16.38 -33.67
CA GLU A 581 -21.25 -17.46 -34.52
C GLU A 581 -21.30 -17.10 -36.01
N ASP A 582 -21.32 -15.81 -36.36
CA ASP A 582 -21.28 -15.32 -37.74
C ASP A 582 -19.84 -15.06 -38.23
N ALA A 583 -18.86 -15.03 -37.33
CA ALA A 583 -17.45 -14.95 -37.70
C ALA A 583 -16.93 -16.33 -38.15
N PRO A 584 -15.98 -16.40 -39.09
CA PRO A 584 -15.40 -17.67 -39.52
C PRO A 584 -14.82 -18.47 -38.35
N GLU A 585 -15.18 -19.76 -38.26
CA GLU A 585 -14.80 -20.64 -37.13
C GLU A 585 -13.27 -20.75 -36.97
N ASP A 586 -12.55 -20.76 -38.09
CA ASP A 586 -11.08 -20.83 -38.13
C ASP A 586 -10.42 -19.53 -37.62
N ILE A 587 -10.99 -18.36 -37.92
CA ILE A 587 -10.56 -17.06 -37.35
C ILE A 587 -10.71 -17.08 -35.83
N VAL A 588 -11.89 -17.45 -35.33
CA VAL A 588 -12.18 -17.47 -33.88
C VAL A 588 -11.29 -18.49 -33.17
N THR A 589 -11.18 -19.71 -33.71
CA THR A 589 -10.36 -20.78 -33.12
C THR A 589 -8.88 -20.41 -33.07
N THR A 590 -8.36 -19.80 -34.15
CA THR A 590 -6.96 -19.35 -34.20
C THR A 590 -6.70 -18.21 -33.22
N ALA A 591 -7.64 -17.27 -33.09
CA ALA A 591 -7.54 -16.18 -32.12
C ALA A 591 -7.52 -16.72 -30.67
N LEU A 592 -8.41 -17.66 -30.35
CA LEU A 592 -8.42 -18.31 -29.02
C LEU A 592 -7.12 -19.06 -28.73
N ALA A 593 -6.54 -19.73 -29.73
CA ALA A 593 -5.24 -20.38 -29.59
C ALA A 593 -4.12 -19.38 -29.28
N ALA A 594 -4.12 -18.21 -29.93
CA ALA A 594 -3.14 -17.16 -29.70
C ALA A 594 -3.29 -16.53 -28.30
N ALA A 595 -4.52 -16.18 -27.91
CA ALA A 595 -4.81 -15.57 -26.60
C ALA A 595 -4.43 -16.49 -25.42
N ARG A 596 -4.63 -17.82 -25.56
CA ARG A 596 -4.23 -18.81 -24.54
C ARG A 596 -2.73 -18.80 -24.22
N LEU A 597 -1.88 -18.38 -25.15
CA LEU A 597 -0.44 -18.24 -24.90
C LEU A 597 -0.13 -17.02 -24.02
N MET A 598 -1.02 -16.02 -23.98
CA MET A 598 -0.85 -14.82 -23.17
C MET A 598 -1.33 -15.05 -21.74
N GLY A 599 -2.52 -15.64 -21.55
CA GLY A 599 -3.09 -15.91 -20.23
C GLY A 599 -4.61 -16.06 -20.24
N ASP A 600 -5.26 -15.73 -19.12
CA ASP A 600 -6.71 -15.77 -18.92
C ASP A 600 -7.32 -14.36 -18.74
N GLY A 601 -6.61 -13.32 -19.19
CA GLY A 601 -7.02 -11.92 -19.13
C GLY A 601 -8.10 -11.55 -20.15
N LEU A 602 -8.17 -10.25 -20.44
CA LEU A 602 -8.91 -9.69 -21.57
C LEU A 602 -7.89 -9.46 -22.69
N TYR A 603 -8.18 -9.90 -23.91
CA TYR A 603 -7.28 -9.74 -25.04
C TYR A 603 -8.06 -9.34 -26.29
N GLY A 604 -7.46 -8.52 -27.15
CA GLY A 604 -7.93 -8.32 -28.53
C GLY A 604 -6.92 -8.93 -29.48
N VAL A 605 -7.34 -9.96 -30.20
CA VAL A 605 -6.48 -10.62 -31.18
C VAL A 605 -6.77 -10.06 -32.56
N ASP A 606 -5.78 -9.36 -33.12
CA ASP A 606 -5.86 -8.77 -34.45
C ASP A 606 -5.46 -9.83 -35.49
N MET A 607 -6.37 -10.08 -36.41
CA MET A 607 -6.36 -11.20 -37.34
C MET A 607 -6.56 -10.71 -38.77
N LYS A 608 -5.84 -11.33 -39.70
CA LYS A 608 -6.10 -11.19 -41.14
C LYS A 608 -6.66 -12.48 -41.70
N GLU A 609 -7.68 -12.34 -42.52
CA GLU A 609 -8.25 -13.43 -43.30
C GLU A 609 -7.57 -13.45 -44.67
N THR A 610 -7.01 -14.60 -45.06
CA THR A 610 -6.29 -14.75 -46.33
C THR A 610 -6.81 -15.97 -47.09
N PRO A 611 -6.56 -16.08 -48.41
CA PRO A 611 -6.89 -17.29 -49.17
C PRO A 611 -6.25 -18.58 -48.62
N ASN A 612 -5.18 -18.46 -47.81
CA ASN A 612 -4.47 -19.58 -47.20
C ASN A 612 -4.89 -19.83 -45.74
N GLY A 613 -5.93 -19.15 -45.27
CA GLY A 613 -6.44 -19.24 -43.90
C GLY A 613 -6.13 -18.02 -43.03
N PRO A 614 -6.48 -18.09 -41.74
CA PRO A 614 -6.35 -17.01 -40.78
C PRO A 614 -4.88 -16.76 -40.41
N MET A 615 -4.51 -15.52 -40.13
CA MET A 615 -3.19 -15.14 -39.64
C MET A 615 -3.29 -14.16 -38.47
N VAL A 616 -2.61 -14.48 -37.37
CA VAL A 616 -2.47 -13.59 -36.21
C VAL A 616 -1.45 -12.49 -36.52
N ILE A 617 -1.85 -11.24 -36.31
CA ILE A 617 -1.02 -10.06 -36.52
C ILE A 617 -0.46 -9.54 -35.19
N GLU A 618 -1.33 -9.44 -34.19
CA GLU A 618 -1.01 -8.89 -32.87
C GLU A 618 -2.00 -9.42 -31.82
N VAL A 619 -1.58 -9.45 -30.56
CA VAL A 619 -2.45 -9.71 -29.42
C VAL A 619 -2.27 -8.55 -28.45
N ASN A 620 -3.35 -7.81 -28.19
CA ASN A 620 -3.36 -6.66 -27.30
C ASN A 620 -3.90 -7.10 -25.94
N ASP A 621 -3.16 -6.80 -24.85
CA ASP A 621 -3.62 -7.01 -23.48
C ASP A 621 -4.73 -6.03 -23.09
N ASN A 622 -4.76 -4.83 -23.69
CA ASN A 622 -5.76 -3.83 -23.35
C ASN A 622 -6.56 -3.39 -24.60
N PRO A 623 -7.43 -4.27 -25.15
CA PRO A 623 -8.11 -4.01 -26.42
C PRO A 623 -9.17 -2.91 -26.31
N ASN A 624 -9.54 -2.32 -27.45
CA ASN A 624 -10.65 -1.38 -27.55
C ASN A 624 -11.98 -2.02 -27.12
N ILE A 625 -12.74 -1.25 -26.33
CA ILE A 625 -14.14 -1.50 -25.97
C ILE A 625 -14.80 -0.13 -25.86
N ASP A 626 -15.41 0.31 -26.95
CA ASP A 626 -16.05 1.60 -27.14
C ASP A 626 -17.57 1.43 -27.32
N GLY A 627 -18.33 2.46 -26.93
CA GLY A 627 -19.78 2.42 -26.95
C GLY A 627 -20.31 2.46 -28.37
N GLY A 628 -21.12 1.47 -28.75
CA GLY A 628 -21.67 1.29 -30.10
C GLY A 628 -20.72 0.61 -31.09
N VAL A 629 -19.55 0.15 -30.66
CA VAL A 629 -18.54 -0.50 -31.50
C VAL A 629 -18.46 -1.99 -31.18
N GLU A 630 -17.60 -2.41 -30.24
CA GLU A 630 -17.42 -3.81 -29.87
C GLU A 630 -18.62 -4.35 -29.09
N ASP A 631 -19.38 -3.48 -28.44
CA ASP A 631 -20.61 -3.82 -27.73
C ASP A 631 -21.86 -3.81 -28.65
N ALA A 632 -21.74 -3.56 -29.97
CA ALA A 632 -22.91 -3.40 -30.83
C ALA A 632 -23.84 -4.64 -30.88
N VAL A 633 -23.31 -5.84 -30.60
CA VAL A 633 -24.08 -7.09 -30.58
C VAL A 633 -24.52 -7.47 -29.16
N LEU A 634 -23.60 -7.51 -28.19
CA LEU A 634 -23.90 -7.93 -26.82
C LEU A 634 -24.46 -6.82 -25.93
N GLY A 635 -24.25 -5.55 -26.31
CA GLY A 635 -24.56 -4.37 -25.52
C GLY A 635 -23.99 -4.47 -24.11
N MET A 636 -24.83 -4.16 -23.12
CA MET A 636 -24.49 -4.22 -21.70
C MET A 636 -23.92 -5.58 -21.24
N GLU A 637 -24.27 -6.67 -21.92
CA GLU A 637 -23.79 -8.01 -21.53
C GLU A 637 -22.27 -8.15 -21.71
N LEU A 638 -21.66 -7.45 -22.67
CA LEU A 638 -20.20 -7.44 -22.84
C LEU A 638 -19.50 -6.92 -21.58
N TYR A 639 -19.96 -5.77 -21.08
CA TYR A 639 -19.44 -5.14 -19.87
C TYR A 639 -19.68 -6.00 -18.63
N ARG A 640 -20.86 -6.62 -18.51
CA ARG A 640 -21.18 -7.54 -17.41
C ARG A 640 -20.25 -8.76 -17.40
N ARG A 641 -19.96 -9.37 -18.55
CA ARG A 641 -19.03 -10.50 -18.63
C ARG A 641 -17.64 -10.12 -18.15
N ILE A 642 -17.11 -8.98 -18.58
CA ILE A 642 -15.78 -8.49 -18.19
C ILE A 642 -15.70 -8.23 -16.69
N ILE A 643 -16.68 -7.50 -16.14
CA ILE A 643 -16.73 -7.22 -14.71
C ILE A 643 -16.96 -8.51 -13.90
N ALA A 644 -17.84 -9.41 -14.35
CA ALA A 644 -18.08 -10.69 -13.68
C ALA A 644 -16.83 -11.57 -13.64
N HIS A 645 -16.05 -11.61 -14.71
CA HIS A 645 -14.76 -12.31 -14.74
C HIS A 645 -13.79 -11.74 -13.71
N LEU A 646 -13.65 -10.41 -13.67
CA LEU A 646 -12.80 -9.74 -12.69
C LEU A 646 -13.26 -10.00 -11.25
N LEU A 647 -14.56 -9.86 -10.97
CA LEU A 647 -15.15 -10.12 -9.65
C LEU A 647 -15.03 -11.60 -9.26
N GLY A 648 -15.09 -12.53 -10.22
CA GLY A 648 -14.89 -13.95 -10.00
C GLY A 648 -13.50 -14.32 -9.50
N LYS A 649 -12.49 -13.49 -9.84
CA LYS A 649 -11.10 -13.65 -9.36
C LYS A 649 -10.88 -13.11 -7.94
N ILE A 650 -11.82 -12.34 -7.39
CA ILE A 650 -11.80 -11.96 -5.98
C ILE A 650 -11.95 -13.24 -5.18
N ALA A 651 -10.92 -13.60 -4.41
CA ALA A 651 -10.86 -14.83 -3.63
C ALA A 651 -12.21 -15.09 -2.93
N ARG A 652 -12.95 -16.08 -3.43
CA ARG A 652 -14.10 -16.61 -2.71
C ARG A 652 -13.56 -17.30 -1.45
N PRO A 653 -14.22 -17.12 -0.29
CA PRO A 653 -13.75 -17.64 1.00
C PRO A 653 -13.46 -19.14 0.99
#